data_AF-A0A2D8FBD7-F1
#
_entry.id   AF-A0A2D8FBD7-F1
#
_cell.length_a   1.000
_cell.length_b   1.000
_cell.length_c   1.000
_cell.angle_alpha   90.00
_cell.angle_beta   90.00
_cell.angle_gamma   90.00
#
_symmetry.space_group_name_H-M   'P 1'
#
loop_
_entity.id
_entity.type
_entity.pdbx_description
1 polymer ?
#
loop_
_entity_poly.entity_id
_entity_poly.type
_entity_poly.pdbx_seq_one_letter_code
_entity_poly.pdbx_strand_id
1 'polypeptide(L)'
;MANREEKTLNISAAKAASFKEKPSGRDDPLGIFPRVDYEEASSVNNIARGTKRVNVDISGSCPGMDLGLKPEPVSVYPNSKVTETARGHIIEVDDTPDGERIMIRHRTGSGVEMRADGTMVYGSTNNTVRVTAHDEKVIVDGDGELHYCGNLKLKVSGDFDIEVGGDFNVKCDGDIEQTVKRGYILDIGGSKEEQILGGTSLTVGGDKTNFVHGNANDIIKKTKGMFVGEDQNNNTGGTLFMTAEKEVTFTSKSINLAASSLSLAGDSGTIGGEEIVMYGKTAHIPRINSTSIHATTFHGDLQGCSTSSLSANVSAGVGGGGHSASNTNATDKTTQQPTKTLMNSALENSTVAIQRMSIDEDKALFNQLNRLEHYGGVSTTDLNTMQIRSKLRDPNNARNEKFLTACIADGTLSPHVSRLSPAATGRSVSKDKVAVRGGTPLGRSRNPAKLYKSNQITNVKTDFFVDPLFNPVNQVALGLPITSRTRLAPGISMAKFVSTHGDPVTLTHILDDDERLRLAKQYMLHTSVLKAVNAKDSPRQFKNFRLVVVEGLYRAESGENLDVSDGINYLMSRGRTVVYELIDEKGQQAVEKTFDLAVYFKDNLNYEKMILDYDNYNPDDSLNVNLVITMPEITPPYTVTYKNEFETRYNNITQTTNELLEVLRTN
;
A
#
# COMPACT_ATOMS: atom_id res chain seq x y z
N MET A 1 62.45 46.16 -35.75
CA MET A 1 61.03 46.10 -35.32
C MET A 1 60.86 44.77 -34.57
N ALA A 2 60.51 44.68 -33.30
CA ALA A 2 60.06 45.68 -32.33
C ALA A 2 60.56 45.27 -30.93
N ASN A 3 60.88 46.27 -30.11
CA ASN A 3 61.19 46.14 -28.69
C ASN A 3 60.06 45.41 -27.97
N ARG A 4 60.40 44.35 -27.24
CA ARG A 4 59.50 43.78 -26.23
C ARG A 4 59.64 44.67 -25.00
N GLU A 5 58.72 45.62 -24.83
CA GLU A 5 58.60 46.39 -23.60
C GLU A 5 58.30 45.42 -22.44
N GLU A 6 59.28 45.23 -21.57
CA GLU A 6 59.05 44.70 -20.23
C GLU A 6 58.18 45.73 -19.48
N LYS A 7 56.89 45.44 -19.39
CA LYS A 7 55.98 46.12 -18.45
C LYS A 7 56.44 45.79 -17.03
N THR A 8 57.29 46.64 -16.48
CA THR A 8 57.58 46.69 -15.05
C THR A 8 56.27 46.95 -14.31
N LEU A 9 55.74 45.91 -13.67
CA LEU A 9 54.67 46.08 -12.69
C LEU A 9 55.23 46.95 -11.55
N ASN A 10 54.84 48.22 -11.50
CA ASN A 10 55.04 49.07 -10.33
C ASN A 10 54.20 48.52 -9.17
N ILE A 11 54.79 47.57 -8.44
CA ILE A 11 54.28 47.09 -7.17
C ILE A 11 54.55 48.20 -6.16
N SER A 12 53.50 48.72 -5.52
CA SER A 12 53.67 49.75 -4.49
C SER A 12 54.58 49.26 -3.36
N ALA A 13 55.30 50.18 -2.70
CA ALA A 13 56.18 49.83 -1.57
C ALA A 13 55.44 49.04 -0.47
N ALA A 14 54.14 49.28 -0.28
CA ALA A 14 53.28 48.52 0.62
C ALA A 14 53.07 47.07 0.16
N LYS A 15 52.91 46.86 -1.16
CA LYS A 15 52.73 45.53 -1.76
C LYS A 15 54.06 44.77 -1.87
N ALA A 16 55.21 45.46 -1.94
CA ALA A 16 56.53 44.84 -1.79
C ALA A 16 56.83 44.44 -0.33
N ALA A 17 56.36 45.23 0.64
CA ALA A 17 56.51 44.93 2.07
C ALA A 17 55.70 43.70 2.52
N SER A 18 54.58 43.38 1.85
CA SER A 18 53.78 42.17 2.17
C SER A 18 54.45 40.84 1.80
N PHE A 19 55.54 40.87 1.02
CA PHE A 19 56.31 39.68 0.60
C PHE A 19 57.54 39.41 1.46
N LYS A 20 57.86 40.25 2.46
CA LYS A 20 58.93 39.94 3.42
C LYS A 20 58.49 38.81 4.35
N GLU A 21 59.40 37.89 4.66
CA GLU A 21 59.17 36.82 5.63
C GLU A 21 58.62 37.39 6.94
N LYS A 22 57.44 36.87 7.30
CA LYS A 22 56.61 37.36 8.38
C LYS A 22 56.97 36.59 9.67
N PRO A 23 57.51 37.25 10.70
CA PRO A 23 58.18 36.59 11.83
C PRO A 23 57.25 36.11 12.96
N SER A 24 55.92 36.31 12.88
CA SER A 24 55.01 35.99 13.99
C SER A 24 53.80 35.14 13.59
N GLY A 25 53.29 34.30 14.51
CA GLY A 25 52.08 33.50 14.30
C GLY A 25 50.76 34.29 14.17
N ARG A 26 50.83 35.62 14.16
CA ARG A 26 49.70 36.52 13.82
C ARG A 26 49.70 36.95 12.36
N ASP A 27 50.81 36.72 11.66
CA ASP A 27 50.92 37.01 10.25
C ASP A 27 50.37 35.83 9.47
N ASP A 28 49.35 36.05 8.65
CA ASP A 28 48.77 35.04 7.76
C ASP A 28 49.81 34.61 6.69
N PRO A 29 50.51 33.47 6.86
CA PRO A 29 51.65 33.10 6.02
C PRO A 29 51.17 32.49 4.70
N LEU A 30 49.95 31.95 4.69
CA LEU A 30 49.30 31.34 3.53
C LEU A 30 48.50 32.37 2.71
N GLY A 31 48.39 33.61 3.18
CA GLY A 31 47.58 34.64 2.52
C GLY A 31 46.11 34.23 2.37
N ILE A 32 45.54 33.55 3.36
CA ILE A 32 44.12 33.12 3.36
C ILE A 32 43.18 34.27 3.79
N PHE A 33 43.69 35.25 4.54
CA PHE A 33 42.96 36.38 5.09
C PHE A 33 43.43 37.74 4.50
N PRO A 34 42.53 38.74 4.40
CA PRO A 34 41.07 38.59 4.52
C PRO A 34 40.54 37.62 3.44
N ARG A 35 39.45 36.92 3.75
CA ARG A 35 38.78 36.07 2.74
C ARG A 35 38.38 36.97 1.56
N VAL A 36 38.24 36.39 0.38
CA VAL A 36 37.85 37.10 -0.86
C VAL A 36 36.60 37.98 -0.68
N ASP A 37 35.67 37.57 0.18
CA ASP A 37 34.44 38.31 0.47
C ASP A 37 34.60 39.55 1.37
N TYR A 38 35.81 39.73 1.94
CA TYR A 38 36.21 40.85 2.77
C TYR A 38 37.35 41.67 2.14
N GLU A 39 37.76 41.34 0.91
CA GLU A 39 38.73 42.15 0.16
C GLU A 39 38.08 43.48 -0.22
N GLU A 40 38.71 44.60 0.17
CA GLU A 40 38.19 45.98 0.01
C GLU A 40 36.81 46.25 0.65
N ALA A 41 36.36 45.38 1.56
CA ALA A 41 35.10 45.55 2.30
C ALA A 41 35.35 45.77 3.80
N SER A 42 34.32 46.22 4.53
CA SER A 42 34.38 46.32 6.00
C SER A 42 34.71 44.97 6.64
N SER A 43 35.53 45.01 7.71
CA SER A 43 35.90 43.84 8.51
C SER A 43 34.75 43.28 9.37
N VAL A 44 33.62 43.99 9.44
CA VAL A 44 32.41 43.54 10.13
C VAL A 44 31.78 42.38 9.36
N ASN A 45 31.39 41.33 10.07
CA ASN A 45 30.84 40.11 9.48
C ASN A 45 29.68 40.39 8.50
N ASN A 46 29.69 39.75 7.33
CA ASN A 46 28.68 39.91 6.29
C ASN A 46 27.26 39.51 6.74
N ILE A 47 27.15 38.55 7.66
CA ILE A 47 25.88 38.15 8.27
C ILE A 47 25.37 39.25 9.20
N ALA A 48 26.24 39.81 10.05
CA ALA A 48 25.89 40.92 10.93
C ALA A 48 25.46 42.20 10.19
N ARG A 49 25.90 42.37 8.93
CA ARG A 49 25.51 43.48 8.05
C ARG A 49 24.31 43.18 7.15
N GLY A 50 23.75 41.97 7.21
CA GLY A 50 22.66 41.53 6.33
C GLY A 50 23.06 41.31 4.88
N THR A 51 24.35 41.41 4.52
CA THR A 51 24.81 41.16 3.13
C THR A 51 24.86 39.68 2.79
N LYS A 52 24.77 38.81 3.80
CA LYS A 52 24.68 37.36 3.67
C LYS A 52 23.73 36.81 4.72
N ARG A 53 22.72 36.04 4.34
CA ARG A 53 21.86 35.31 5.29
C ARG A 53 22.25 33.84 5.38
N VAL A 54 22.24 33.29 6.59
CA VAL A 54 22.48 31.87 6.85
C VAL A 54 21.50 31.43 7.94
N ASN A 55 20.89 30.26 7.75
CA ASN A 55 19.95 29.63 8.68
C ASN A 55 20.44 28.20 8.98
N VAL A 56 19.80 27.54 9.95
CA VAL A 56 19.99 26.10 10.16
C VAL A 56 19.46 25.34 8.94
N ASP A 57 20.22 24.33 8.50
CA ASP A 57 19.88 23.60 7.28
C ASP A 57 18.71 22.65 7.56
N ILE A 58 17.59 22.89 6.88
CA ILE A 58 16.39 22.04 6.85
C ILE A 58 16.26 21.46 5.43
N SER A 59 16.21 20.13 5.31
CA SER A 59 16.27 19.41 4.03
C SER A 59 14.92 19.36 3.28
N GLY A 60 14.13 20.45 3.32
CA GLY A 60 12.72 20.49 2.89
C GLY A 60 11.76 19.71 3.82
N SER A 61 10.46 19.74 3.49
CA SER A 61 9.40 19.02 4.22
C SER A 61 9.13 17.61 3.65
N CYS A 62 8.04 16.97 4.06
CA CYS A 62 7.48 15.78 3.41
C CYS A 62 6.07 16.08 2.84
N PRO A 63 5.54 15.24 1.92
CA PRO A 63 4.23 15.50 1.31
C PRO A 63 3.15 15.72 2.37
N GLY A 64 2.36 16.78 2.19
CA GLY A 64 1.23 17.12 3.07
C GLY A 64 1.58 17.78 4.41
N MET A 65 2.86 18.02 4.71
CA MET A 65 3.29 18.61 5.99
C MET A 65 3.85 20.02 5.77
N ASP A 66 3.17 21.05 6.30
CA ASP A 66 3.70 22.42 6.32
C ASP A 66 4.55 22.64 7.58
N LEU A 67 5.80 23.07 7.41
CA LEU A 67 6.67 23.40 8.53
C LEU A 67 6.31 24.72 9.23
N GLY A 68 5.40 25.52 8.64
CA GLY A 68 4.93 26.79 9.22
C GLY A 68 6.00 27.89 9.26
N LEU A 69 7.09 27.71 8.52
CA LEU A 69 8.27 28.56 8.61
C LEU A 69 8.08 29.86 7.82
N LYS A 70 8.05 30.99 8.54
CA LYS A 70 7.96 32.31 7.91
C LYS A 70 9.31 32.76 7.33
N PRO A 71 9.31 33.51 6.21
CA PRO A 71 10.50 34.21 5.74
C PRO A 71 10.95 35.23 6.77
N GLU A 72 12.24 35.24 7.08
CA GLU A 72 12.79 36.20 8.04
C GLU A 72 13.41 37.41 7.33
N PRO A 73 13.26 38.63 7.87
CA PRO A 73 13.93 39.80 7.32
C PRO A 73 15.44 39.70 7.50
N VAL A 74 16.21 40.33 6.61
CA VAL A 74 17.67 40.36 6.71
C VAL A 74 18.13 41.19 7.91
N SER A 75 19.25 40.77 8.51
CA SER A 75 19.84 41.42 9.67
C SER A 75 20.29 42.85 9.36
N VAL A 76 20.05 43.79 10.28
CA VAL A 76 20.42 45.20 10.13
C VAL A 76 21.54 45.55 11.11
N TYR A 77 22.66 46.03 10.59
CA TYR A 77 23.74 46.54 11.43
C TYR A 77 23.31 47.84 12.14
N PRO A 78 23.61 48.06 13.43
CA PRO A 78 24.48 47.26 14.31
C PRO A 78 23.76 46.23 15.20
N ASN A 79 22.50 45.91 14.91
CA ASN A 79 21.64 45.13 15.80
C ASN A 79 21.96 43.63 15.82
N SER A 80 22.76 43.13 14.87
CA SER A 80 23.18 41.74 14.81
C SER A 80 24.62 41.52 15.28
N LYS A 81 24.80 40.59 16.22
CA LYS A 81 26.10 40.14 16.72
C LYS A 81 26.39 38.72 16.24
N VAL A 82 27.37 38.62 15.33
CA VAL A 82 27.77 37.34 14.73
C VAL A 82 29.21 36.98 15.09
N THR A 83 29.42 35.78 15.62
CA THR A 83 30.73 35.16 15.78
C THR A 83 30.88 34.02 14.78
N GLU A 84 31.70 34.22 13.75
CA GLU A 84 32.02 33.19 12.75
C GLU A 84 33.50 32.77 12.89
N THR A 85 33.74 31.48 13.10
CA THR A 85 35.10 30.93 13.18
C THR A 85 35.73 30.74 11.80
N ALA A 86 37.05 30.59 11.75
CA ALA A 86 37.79 30.34 10.49
C ALA A 86 37.28 29.12 9.70
N ARG A 87 36.70 28.12 10.38
CA ARG A 87 36.14 26.89 9.79
C ARG A 87 34.62 26.95 9.53
N GLY A 88 33.96 28.06 9.84
CA GLY A 88 32.56 28.31 9.48
C GLY A 88 31.51 27.89 10.50
N HIS A 89 31.90 27.67 11.77
CA HIS A 89 30.93 27.63 12.88
C HIS A 89 30.42 29.04 13.16
N ILE A 90 29.10 29.19 13.36
CA ILE A 90 28.42 30.47 13.51
C ILE A 90 27.62 30.46 14.81
N ILE A 91 27.77 31.52 15.59
CA ILE A 91 26.85 31.90 16.67
C ILE A 91 26.34 33.30 16.34
N GLU A 92 25.03 33.46 16.28
CA GLU A 92 24.36 34.72 15.97
C GLU A 92 23.32 35.04 17.04
N VAL A 93 23.35 36.30 17.49
CA VAL A 93 22.31 36.92 18.31
C VAL A 93 21.94 38.21 17.60
N ASP A 94 20.72 38.27 17.10
CA ASP A 94 20.21 39.37 16.28
C ASP A 94 19.07 40.09 16.99
N ASP A 95 19.21 41.40 17.18
CA ASP A 95 18.21 42.31 17.76
C ASP A 95 17.58 43.21 16.67
N THR A 96 17.70 42.83 15.40
CA THR A 96 17.03 43.55 14.29
C THR A 96 15.51 43.50 14.51
N PRO A 97 14.81 44.66 14.51
CA PRO A 97 13.36 44.68 14.68
C PRO A 97 12.65 43.78 13.68
N ASP A 98 11.71 42.96 14.15
CA ASP A 98 10.96 41.94 13.39
C ASP A 98 11.83 40.78 12.84
N GLY A 99 13.11 40.74 13.21
CA GLY A 99 14.11 39.76 12.78
C GLY A 99 14.92 39.19 13.93
N GLU A 100 14.42 39.32 15.16
CA GLU A 100 15.10 38.89 16.37
C GLU A 100 15.36 37.38 16.33
N ARG A 101 16.60 36.94 16.55
CA ARG A 101 16.91 35.51 16.53
C ARG A 101 18.16 35.11 17.27
N ILE A 102 18.20 33.85 17.67
CA ILE A 102 19.39 33.19 18.22
C ILE A 102 19.68 31.95 17.39
N MET A 103 20.89 31.86 16.83
CA MET A 103 21.31 30.70 16.05
C MET A 103 22.67 30.19 16.49
N ILE A 104 22.76 28.89 16.72
CA ILE A 104 24.02 28.15 16.92
C ILE A 104 24.12 27.11 15.82
N ARG A 105 25.05 27.31 14.89
CA ARG A 105 25.15 26.50 13.68
C ARG A 105 26.56 25.96 13.48
N HIS A 106 26.64 24.65 13.30
CA HIS A 106 27.86 23.96 12.88
C HIS A 106 28.15 24.22 11.39
N ARG A 107 29.42 24.15 10.97
CA ARG A 107 29.83 24.38 9.57
C ARG A 107 29.08 23.51 8.55
N THR A 108 28.55 22.37 8.98
CA THR A 108 27.82 21.42 8.13
C THR A 108 26.39 21.83 7.84
N GLY A 109 25.79 22.75 8.61
CA GLY A 109 24.38 23.09 8.51
C GLY A 109 23.56 22.77 9.76
N SER A 110 23.95 21.72 10.50
CA SER A 110 23.26 21.31 11.73
C SER A 110 23.32 22.40 12.80
N GLY A 111 22.25 22.53 13.58
CA GLY A 111 22.20 23.54 14.63
C GLY A 111 20.83 23.69 15.26
N VAL A 112 20.75 24.70 16.11
CA VAL A 112 19.51 25.18 16.73
C VAL A 112 19.31 26.63 16.33
N GLU A 113 18.09 26.98 15.95
CA GLU A 113 17.68 28.34 15.61
C GLU A 113 16.37 28.66 16.34
N MET A 114 16.34 29.80 17.02
CA MET A 114 15.16 30.38 17.65
C MET A 114 14.79 31.64 16.87
N ARG A 115 13.63 31.65 16.24
CA ARG A 115 13.17 32.71 15.34
C ARG A 115 12.37 33.79 16.09
N ALA A 116 12.14 34.92 15.42
CA ALA A 116 11.44 36.09 15.97
C ALA A 116 10.00 35.78 16.42
N ASP A 117 9.34 34.84 15.75
CA ASP A 117 7.98 34.40 16.08
C ASP A 117 7.94 33.32 17.19
N GLY A 118 9.07 33.01 17.80
CA GLY A 118 9.21 31.98 18.83
C GLY A 118 9.39 30.56 18.29
N THR A 119 9.37 30.36 16.97
CA THR A 119 9.61 29.04 16.37
C THR A 119 11.02 28.56 16.67
N MET A 120 11.15 27.35 17.20
CA MET A 120 12.44 26.70 17.43
C MET A 120 12.68 25.61 16.38
N VAL A 121 13.77 25.73 15.64
CA VAL A 121 14.21 24.75 14.64
C VAL A 121 15.40 23.96 15.18
N TYR A 122 15.24 22.64 15.27
CA TYR A 122 16.30 21.70 15.59
C TYR A 122 16.65 20.88 14.34
N GLY A 123 17.73 21.25 13.66
CA GLY A 123 18.14 20.65 12.38
C GLY A 123 19.42 19.83 12.48
N SER A 124 19.42 18.63 11.91
CA SER A 124 20.62 17.81 11.75
C SER A 124 20.79 17.35 10.30
N THR A 125 21.97 17.58 9.73
CA THR A 125 22.33 17.08 8.38
C THR A 125 22.82 15.62 8.39
N ASN A 126 22.77 14.95 9.54
CA ASN A 126 23.15 13.55 9.71
C ASN A 126 22.21 12.92 10.76
N ASN A 127 22.71 12.09 11.68
CA ASN A 127 21.90 11.51 12.74
C ASN A 127 21.53 12.53 13.82
N THR A 128 20.38 12.31 14.45
CA THR A 128 20.00 12.89 15.74
C THR A 128 19.99 11.77 16.78
N VAL A 129 20.63 12.00 17.92
CA VAL A 129 20.66 11.05 19.05
C VAL A 129 20.17 11.79 20.28
N ARG A 130 19.03 11.36 20.84
CA ARG A 130 18.46 11.87 22.09
C ARG A 130 18.60 10.77 23.15
N VAL A 131 19.35 11.05 24.22
CA VAL A 131 19.60 10.12 25.32
C VAL A 131 19.28 10.84 26.62
N THR A 132 18.29 10.33 27.35
CA THR A 132 17.86 10.83 28.64
C THR A 132 18.11 9.73 29.68
N ALA A 133 18.86 10.03 30.74
CA ALA A 133 19.24 9.02 31.75
C ALA A 133 18.13 8.72 32.76
N HIS A 134 17.16 9.62 32.87
CA HIS A 134 16.00 9.54 33.75
C HIS A 134 14.73 9.74 32.91
N ASP A 135 13.68 10.29 33.51
CA ASP A 135 12.39 10.48 32.87
C ASP A 135 12.44 11.56 31.77
N GLU A 136 11.68 11.33 30.71
CA GLU A 136 11.42 12.30 29.65
C GLU A 136 9.93 12.57 29.56
N LYS A 137 9.55 13.85 29.57
CA LYS A 137 8.17 14.29 29.35
C LYS A 137 8.14 15.17 28.11
N VAL A 138 7.18 14.91 27.23
CA VAL A 138 6.92 15.72 26.04
C VAL A 138 5.47 16.16 26.12
N ILE A 139 5.25 17.47 26.14
CA ILE A 139 3.93 18.09 26.20
C ILE A 139 3.80 19.00 24.99
N VAL A 140 2.72 18.84 24.25
CA VAL A 140 2.37 19.67 23.09
C VAL A 140 0.93 20.12 23.31
N ASP A 141 0.73 21.41 23.57
CA ASP A 141 -0.60 21.97 23.86
C ASP A 141 -1.44 22.16 22.58
N GLY A 142 -0.77 22.28 21.43
CA GLY A 142 -1.40 22.31 20.10
C GLY A 142 -1.38 20.95 19.42
N ASP A 143 -1.53 20.97 18.09
CA ASP A 143 -1.48 19.74 17.29
C ASP A 143 -0.03 19.23 17.11
N GLY A 144 0.12 17.91 17.09
CA GLY A 144 1.41 17.24 16.94
C GLY A 144 1.42 16.27 15.76
N GLU A 145 2.41 16.40 14.88
CA GLU A 145 2.62 15.50 13.75
C GLU A 145 3.98 14.81 13.84
N LEU A 146 4.01 13.50 13.57
CA LEU A 146 5.24 12.70 13.63
C LEU A 146 5.42 11.87 12.35
N HIS A 147 6.30 12.35 11.47
CA HIS A 147 6.55 11.74 10.17
C HIS A 147 7.93 11.06 10.09
N TYR A 148 7.94 9.75 9.83
CA TYR A 148 9.15 9.00 9.51
C TYR A 148 9.14 8.58 8.03
N CYS A 149 9.95 9.22 7.19
CA CYS A 149 10.09 8.87 5.76
C CYS A 149 10.92 7.58 5.52
N GLY A 150 10.90 6.66 6.48
CA GLY A 150 11.65 5.42 6.49
C GLY A 150 11.10 4.48 7.55
N ASN A 151 11.86 3.45 7.91
CA ASN A 151 11.38 2.46 8.88
C ASN A 151 11.39 3.01 10.32
N LEU A 152 10.29 2.84 11.05
CA LEU A 152 10.22 3.06 12.50
C LEU A 152 10.35 1.73 13.25
N LYS A 153 10.92 1.78 14.46
CA LYS A 153 10.84 0.70 15.44
C LYS A 153 10.65 1.34 16.81
N LEU A 154 9.49 1.11 17.41
CA LEU A 154 9.22 1.45 18.80
C LEU A 154 9.44 0.20 19.65
N LYS A 155 10.20 0.33 20.74
CA LYS A 155 10.40 -0.75 21.71
C LYS A 155 10.20 -0.18 23.11
N VAL A 156 9.24 -0.74 23.81
CA VAL A 156 8.99 -0.48 25.22
C VAL A 156 9.29 -1.78 25.97
N SER A 157 10.16 -1.70 26.99
CA SER A 157 10.53 -2.89 27.79
C SER A 157 9.54 -3.15 28.93
N GLY A 158 8.82 -2.10 29.37
CA GLY A 158 7.70 -2.19 30.30
C GLY A 158 6.36 -2.09 29.56
N ASP A 159 5.39 -1.46 30.19
CA ASP A 159 4.03 -1.30 29.67
C ASP A 159 3.96 -0.16 28.64
N PHE A 160 3.08 -0.29 27.64
CA PHE A 160 2.85 0.69 26.59
C PHE A 160 1.36 1.01 26.50
N ASP A 161 0.97 2.08 27.19
CA ASP A 161 -0.41 2.55 27.24
C ASP A 161 -0.64 3.64 26.19
N ILE A 162 -1.76 3.54 25.46
CA ILE A 162 -2.23 4.55 24.52
C ILE A 162 -3.67 4.88 24.90
N GLU A 163 -3.91 6.14 25.26
CA GLU A 163 -5.25 6.67 25.53
C GLU A 163 -5.57 7.76 24.50
N VAL A 164 -6.71 7.60 23.82
CA VAL A 164 -7.19 8.53 22.81
C VAL A 164 -8.59 8.96 23.19
N GLY A 165 -8.79 10.25 23.49
CA GLY A 165 -10.09 10.79 23.89
C GLY A 165 -11.09 10.93 22.72
N GLY A 166 -10.61 10.89 21.48
CA GLY A 166 -11.40 10.88 20.26
C GLY A 166 -11.27 9.55 19.49
N ASP A 167 -11.19 9.61 18.17
CA ASP A 167 -11.11 8.43 17.31
C ASP A 167 -9.68 7.89 17.18
N PHE A 168 -9.51 6.56 17.20
CA PHE A 168 -8.23 5.88 16.95
C PHE A 168 -8.22 5.20 15.58
N ASN A 169 -7.80 5.95 14.56
CA ASN A 169 -7.78 5.47 13.18
C ASN A 169 -6.42 4.85 12.83
N VAL A 170 -6.42 3.60 12.36
CA VAL A 170 -5.21 2.89 11.92
C VAL A 170 -5.38 2.47 10.47
N LYS A 171 -4.50 2.97 9.60
CA LYS A 171 -4.40 2.55 8.20
C LYS A 171 -3.04 1.87 7.98
N CYS A 172 -3.07 0.66 7.41
CA CYS A 172 -1.88 -0.05 6.98
C CYS A 172 -2.08 -0.54 5.54
N ASP A 173 -1.26 -0.06 4.61
CA ASP A 173 -1.30 -0.52 3.21
C ASP A 173 -0.56 -1.87 3.02
N GLY A 174 0.16 -2.33 4.05
CA GLY A 174 0.80 -3.64 4.09
C GLY A 174 0.13 -4.59 5.07
N ASP A 175 0.91 -5.53 5.60
CA ASP A 175 0.41 -6.57 6.51
C ASP A 175 0.45 -6.09 7.98
N ILE A 176 -0.60 -6.42 8.75
CA ILE A 176 -0.61 -6.29 10.22
C ILE A 176 -0.38 -7.67 10.83
N GLU A 177 0.69 -7.82 11.60
CA GLU A 177 0.98 -9.03 12.36
C GLU A 177 0.99 -8.71 13.86
N GLN A 178 0.18 -9.44 14.63
CA GLN A 178 0.10 -9.29 16.08
C GLN A 178 0.35 -10.63 16.77
N THR A 179 1.33 -10.65 17.66
CA THR A 179 1.61 -11.81 18.51
C THR A 179 1.43 -11.44 19.98
N VAL A 180 0.42 -12.03 20.63
CA VAL A 180 0.14 -11.84 22.06
C VAL A 180 0.40 -13.16 22.78
N LYS A 181 1.37 -13.18 23.70
CA LYS A 181 1.76 -14.41 24.41
C LYS A 181 0.78 -14.83 25.52
N ARG A 182 -0.06 -13.91 25.98
CA ARG A 182 -1.02 -14.12 27.09
C ARG A 182 -2.43 -13.75 26.60
N GLY A 183 -3.23 -13.09 27.42
CA GLY A 183 -4.60 -12.71 27.06
C GLY A 183 -4.65 -11.58 26.04
N TYR A 184 -5.59 -11.67 25.10
CA TYR A 184 -6.01 -10.59 24.22
C TYR A 184 -7.50 -10.32 24.51
N ILE A 185 -7.78 -9.14 25.08
CA ILE A 185 -9.12 -8.75 25.50
C ILE A 185 -9.54 -7.58 24.62
N LEU A 186 -10.71 -7.68 24.01
CA LEU A 186 -11.32 -6.65 23.17
C LEU A 186 -12.73 -6.42 23.68
N ASP A 187 -12.95 -5.25 24.28
CA ASP A 187 -14.27 -4.79 24.73
C ASP A 187 -14.72 -3.63 23.84
N ILE A 188 -15.87 -3.78 23.21
CA ILE A 188 -16.42 -2.82 22.25
C ILE A 188 -17.85 -2.54 22.69
N GLY A 189 -18.10 -1.32 23.18
CA GLY A 189 -19.44 -0.90 23.60
C GLY A 189 -20.42 -0.66 22.44
N GLY A 190 -19.90 -0.53 21.21
CA GLY A 190 -20.67 -0.37 19.98
C GLY A 190 -20.66 -1.62 19.08
N SER A 191 -20.75 -1.40 17.77
CA SER A 191 -20.72 -2.48 16.77
C SER A 191 -19.29 -2.84 16.37
N LYS A 192 -19.09 -4.13 16.04
CA LYS A 192 -17.89 -4.62 15.36
C LYS A 192 -18.29 -5.10 13.96
N GLU A 193 -17.70 -4.53 12.92
CA GLU A 193 -17.88 -4.95 11.54
C GLU A 193 -16.54 -5.45 10.98
N GLU A 194 -16.55 -6.60 10.30
CA GLU A 194 -15.37 -7.21 9.69
C GLU A 194 -15.68 -7.61 8.25
N GLN A 195 -14.95 -7.05 7.30
CA GLN A 195 -15.05 -7.36 5.88
C GLN A 195 -13.71 -7.94 5.40
N ILE A 196 -13.71 -9.19 4.95
CA ILE A 196 -12.51 -9.92 4.57
C ILE A 196 -12.70 -10.52 3.18
N LEU A 197 -11.94 -10.02 2.20
CA LEU A 197 -11.97 -10.52 0.82
C LEU A 197 -11.29 -11.89 0.69
N GLY A 198 -10.23 -12.11 1.47
CA GLY A 198 -9.48 -13.37 1.52
C GLY A 198 -10.16 -14.46 2.36
N GLY A 199 -9.44 -15.56 2.58
CA GLY A 199 -9.88 -16.62 3.48
C GLY A 199 -9.70 -16.25 4.96
N THR A 200 -10.56 -16.78 5.82
CA THR A 200 -10.38 -16.74 7.28
C THR A 200 -10.13 -18.15 7.80
N SER A 201 -9.14 -18.29 8.67
CA SER A 201 -8.86 -19.54 9.40
C SER A 201 -8.73 -19.24 10.88
N LEU A 202 -9.43 -20.01 11.71
CA LEU A 202 -9.39 -19.89 13.17
C LEU A 202 -9.12 -21.26 13.77
N THR A 203 -8.01 -21.36 14.51
CA THR A 203 -7.66 -22.55 15.28
C THR A 203 -7.69 -22.19 16.76
N VAL A 204 -8.52 -22.89 17.53
CA VAL A 204 -8.60 -22.73 18.98
C VAL A 204 -8.11 -24.03 19.61
N GLY A 205 -7.03 -23.97 20.39
CA GLY A 205 -6.46 -25.15 21.05
C GLY A 205 -7.21 -25.59 22.31
N GLY A 206 -8.08 -24.73 22.84
CA GLY A 206 -8.99 -25.03 23.94
C GLY A 206 -10.45 -24.80 23.54
N ASP A 207 -11.29 -24.42 24.50
CA ASP A 207 -12.73 -24.26 24.28
C ASP A 207 -13.06 -22.97 23.50
N LYS A 208 -14.05 -23.06 22.61
CA LYS A 208 -14.66 -21.91 21.94
C LYS A 208 -16.14 -21.82 22.31
N THR A 209 -16.53 -20.68 22.88
CA THR A 209 -17.93 -20.38 23.21
C THR A 209 -18.39 -19.15 22.46
N ASN A 210 -19.52 -19.25 21.75
CA ASN A 210 -20.20 -18.12 21.14
C ASN A 210 -21.53 -17.91 21.87
N PHE A 211 -21.69 -16.78 22.55
CA PHE A 211 -22.93 -16.42 23.22
C PHE A 211 -23.52 -15.17 22.55
N VAL A 212 -24.72 -15.31 21.99
CA VAL A 212 -25.40 -14.25 21.24
C VAL A 212 -26.79 -14.08 21.85
N HIS A 213 -27.06 -12.91 22.43
CA HIS A 213 -28.39 -12.60 22.99
C HIS A 213 -29.45 -12.34 21.90
N GLY A 214 -29.02 -11.79 20.76
CA GLY A 214 -29.88 -11.53 19.61
C GLY A 214 -29.97 -12.70 18.64
N ASN A 215 -30.29 -12.39 17.39
CA ASN A 215 -30.34 -13.39 16.32
C ASN A 215 -28.93 -13.73 15.81
N ALA A 216 -28.69 -15.00 15.51
CA ALA A 216 -27.47 -15.48 14.86
C ALA A 216 -27.83 -16.10 13.51
N ASN A 217 -27.28 -15.54 12.42
CA ASN A 217 -27.54 -15.99 11.05
C ASN A 217 -26.23 -16.39 10.36
N ASP A 218 -26.16 -17.62 9.88
CA ASP A 218 -25.05 -18.14 9.08
C ASP A 218 -25.49 -18.28 7.62
N ILE A 219 -25.00 -17.41 6.71
CA ILE A 219 -25.30 -17.46 5.28
C ILE A 219 -24.07 -17.94 4.50
N ILE A 220 -24.14 -19.14 3.92
CA ILE A 220 -23.02 -19.75 3.17
C ILE A 220 -23.50 -20.09 1.76
N LYS A 221 -22.92 -19.44 0.73
CA LYS A 221 -23.25 -19.68 -0.69
C LYS A 221 -22.78 -21.04 -1.23
N LYS A 222 -21.69 -21.56 -0.66
CA LYS A 222 -21.10 -22.86 -1.03
C LYS A 222 -21.38 -23.90 0.07
N THR A 223 -20.42 -24.76 0.35
CA THR A 223 -20.57 -25.88 1.30
C THR A 223 -20.28 -25.44 2.73
N LYS A 224 -21.14 -25.85 3.67
CA LYS A 224 -20.87 -25.84 5.11
C LYS A 224 -20.61 -27.28 5.58
N GLY A 225 -19.42 -27.56 6.12
CA GLY A 225 -19.08 -28.84 6.72
C GLY A 225 -18.99 -28.73 8.25
N MET A 226 -19.48 -29.73 8.96
CA MET A 226 -19.37 -29.83 10.42
C MET A 226 -18.90 -31.23 10.78
N PHE A 227 -17.76 -31.30 11.46
CA PHE A 227 -17.12 -32.55 11.87
C PHE A 227 -16.88 -32.47 13.38
N VAL A 228 -17.54 -33.34 14.13
CA VAL A 228 -17.46 -33.39 15.60
C VAL A 228 -16.92 -34.76 15.99
N GLY A 229 -15.86 -34.80 16.79
CA GLY A 229 -15.20 -36.06 17.19
C GLY A 229 -15.97 -36.86 18.24
N GLU A 230 -16.84 -36.17 19.00
CA GLU A 230 -17.67 -36.73 20.06
C GLU A 230 -19.14 -36.34 19.84
N ASP A 231 -19.82 -35.84 20.88
CA ASP A 231 -21.24 -35.54 20.85
C ASP A 231 -21.56 -34.21 20.16
N GLN A 232 -22.61 -34.21 19.32
CA GLN A 232 -23.19 -32.99 18.75
C GLN A 232 -24.66 -32.87 19.18
N ASN A 233 -25.01 -31.77 19.86
CA ASN A 233 -26.36 -31.50 20.36
C ASN A 233 -27.02 -30.32 19.63
N ASN A 234 -28.23 -30.51 19.12
CA ASN A 234 -29.04 -29.46 18.48
C ASN A 234 -30.31 -29.18 19.31
N ASN A 235 -30.15 -28.47 20.43
CA ASN A 235 -31.24 -28.19 21.36
C ASN A 235 -31.97 -26.89 20.96
N THR A 236 -33.21 -27.00 20.48
CA THR A 236 -34.01 -25.85 20.00
C THR A 236 -35.26 -25.67 20.88
N GLY A 237 -35.44 -24.49 21.48
CA GLY A 237 -36.61 -24.20 22.32
C GLY A 237 -37.90 -23.92 21.54
N GLY A 238 -37.77 -23.47 20.29
CA GLY A 238 -38.88 -23.29 19.35
C GLY A 238 -38.94 -24.40 18.29
N THR A 239 -39.21 -24.01 17.03
CA THR A 239 -39.25 -24.95 15.91
C THR A 239 -37.85 -25.22 15.36
N LEU A 240 -37.47 -26.49 15.25
CA LEU A 240 -36.33 -26.92 14.43
C LEU A 240 -36.82 -27.22 13.01
N PHE A 241 -36.33 -26.48 12.02
CA PHE A 241 -36.68 -26.67 10.61
C PHE A 241 -35.46 -27.14 9.82
N MET A 242 -35.60 -28.25 9.08
CA MET A 242 -34.51 -28.84 8.30
C MET A 242 -35.04 -29.37 6.96
N THR A 243 -34.55 -28.83 5.85
CA THR A 243 -34.95 -29.22 4.48
C THR A 243 -33.75 -29.23 3.54
N ALA A 244 -33.79 -30.06 2.49
CA ALA A 244 -32.83 -30.04 1.40
C ALA A 244 -33.54 -30.31 0.06
N GLU A 245 -33.07 -29.71 -1.03
CA GLU A 245 -33.62 -29.93 -2.37
C GLU A 245 -33.34 -31.33 -2.92
N LYS A 246 -32.22 -31.93 -2.52
CA LYS A 246 -31.74 -33.21 -3.07
C LYS A 246 -31.98 -34.38 -2.14
N GLU A 247 -31.37 -34.35 -0.96
CA GLU A 247 -31.40 -35.48 -0.04
C GLU A 247 -31.16 -35.04 1.40
N VAL A 248 -31.82 -35.73 2.33
CA VAL A 248 -31.48 -35.75 3.76
C VAL A 248 -31.24 -37.21 4.15
N THR A 249 -30.10 -37.52 4.73
CA THR A 249 -29.72 -38.88 5.14
C THR A 249 -29.43 -38.92 6.64
N PHE A 250 -30.05 -39.86 7.35
CA PHE A 250 -29.76 -40.14 8.75
C PHE A 250 -29.22 -41.57 8.89
N THR A 251 -28.01 -41.71 9.42
CA THR A 251 -27.36 -43.00 9.61
C THR A 251 -26.76 -43.06 11.01
N SER A 252 -27.15 -44.06 11.79
CA SER A 252 -26.61 -44.33 13.13
C SER A 252 -26.86 -45.80 13.49
N LYS A 253 -26.13 -46.32 14.49
CA LYS A 253 -26.43 -47.62 15.10
C LYS A 253 -27.81 -47.63 15.78
N SER A 254 -28.26 -46.47 16.27
CA SER A 254 -29.57 -46.27 16.87
C SER A 254 -30.13 -44.89 16.51
N ILE A 255 -31.37 -44.86 16.03
CA ILE A 255 -32.11 -43.64 15.71
C ILE A 255 -33.44 -43.72 16.48
N ASN A 256 -33.71 -42.74 17.35
CA ASN A 256 -34.94 -42.66 18.12
C ASN A 256 -35.73 -41.42 17.69
N LEU A 257 -36.92 -41.62 17.12
CA LEU A 257 -37.84 -40.55 16.73
C LEU A 257 -39.12 -40.68 17.54
N ALA A 258 -39.43 -39.68 18.36
CA ALA A 258 -40.60 -39.66 19.21
C ALA A 258 -41.30 -38.30 19.14
N ALA A 259 -42.62 -38.32 18.94
CA ALA A 259 -43.48 -37.14 18.94
C ALA A 259 -44.90 -37.54 19.35
N SER A 260 -45.66 -36.61 19.92
CA SER A 260 -47.10 -36.82 20.18
C SER A 260 -47.92 -36.96 18.89
N SER A 261 -47.43 -36.35 17.81
CA SER A 261 -47.93 -36.50 16.44
C SER A 261 -46.75 -36.66 15.49
N LEU A 262 -46.68 -37.81 14.81
CA LEU A 262 -45.63 -38.13 13.85
C LEU A 262 -46.24 -38.30 12.45
N SER A 263 -45.64 -37.66 11.45
CA SER A 263 -45.96 -37.85 10.04
C SER A 263 -44.70 -38.25 9.29
N LEU A 264 -44.71 -39.43 8.68
CA LEU A 264 -43.66 -39.92 7.80
C LEU A 264 -44.32 -40.41 6.51
N ALA A 265 -44.07 -39.72 5.40
CA ALA A 265 -44.75 -39.96 4.14
C ALA A 265 -43.76 -39.89 2.97
N GLY A 266 -43.91 -40.82 2.02
CA GLY A 266 -43.17 -40.87 0.76
C GLY A 266 -44.02 -41.58 -0.30
N ASP A 267 -43.79 -41.29 -1.58
CA ASP A 267 -44.54 -41.92 -2.69
C ASP A 267 -44.02 -43.34 -3.03
N SER A 268 -42.77 -43.62 -2.65
CA SER A 268 -42.04 -44.86 -2.89
C SER A 268 -40.92 -45.02 -1.85
N GLY A 269 -40.45 -46.26 -1.65
CA GLY A 269 -39.37 -46.56 -0.71
C GLY A 269 -39.58 -47.87 0.05
N THR A 270 -38.69 -48.13 1.02
CA THR A 270 -38.78 -49.29 1.92
C THR A 270 -38.81 -48.81 3.37
N ILE A 271 -39.77 -49.32 4.14
CA ILE A 271 -39.84 -49.14 5.59
C ILE A 271 -39.79 -50.55 6.19
N GLY A 272 -38.69 -50.94 6.82
CA GLY A 272 -38.56 -52.28 7.39
C GLY A 272 -37.13 -52.79 7.57
N GLY A 273 -37.03 -54.05 7.97
CA GLY A 273 -35.82 -54.82 8.28
C GLY A 273 -36.22 -56.19 8.84
N GLU A 274 -35.25 -57.08 9.08
CA GLU A 274 -35.50 -58.46 9.54
C GLU A 274 -36.30 -58.53 10.84
N GLU A 275 -36.06 -57.61 11.77
CA GLU A 275 -36.63 -57.61 13.13
C GLU A 275 -37.41 -56.32 13.47
N ILE A 276 -38.10 -55.72 12.47
CA ILE A 276 -38.92 -54.50 12.70
C ILE A 276 -40.32 -54.86 13.19
N VAL A 277 -40.71 -54.32 14.33
CA VAL A 277 -42.08 -54.45 14.89
C VAL A 277 -42.85 -53.15 14.71
N MET A 278 -44.02 -53.22 14.08
CA MET A 278 -44.90 -52.06 13.86
C MET A 278 -46.17 -52.16 14.72
N TYR A 279 -46.44 -51.13 15.52
CA TYR A 279 -47.70 -50.98 16.25
C TYR A 279 -48.56 -49.91 15.58
N GLY A 280 -49.70 -50.29 15.03
CA GLY A 280 -50.62 -49.39 14.34
C GLY A 280 -52.08 -49.75 14.58
N LYS A 281 -52.97 -48.76 14.44
CA LYS A 281 -54.42 -48.97 14.55
C LYS A 281 -55.05 -49.47 13.25
N THR A 282 -54.54 -49.02 12.10
CA THR A 282 -55.03 -49.37 10.76
C THR A 282 -53.86 -49.36 9.78
N ALA A 283 -53.79 -50.34 8.88
CA ALA A 283 -52.80 -50.41 7.80
C ALA A 283 -53.50 -50.63 6.45
N HIS A 284 -53.24 -49.75 5.49
CA HIS A 284 -53.77 -49.83 4.12
C HIS A 284 -52.73 -50.50 3.21
N ILE A 285 -52.83 -51.83 3.04
CA ILE A 285 -51.86 -52.62 2.27
C ILE A 285 -52.59 -53.40 1.16
N PRO A 286 -52.42 -53.04 -0.13
CA PRO A 286 -53.11 -53.73 -1.23
C PRO A 286 -52.70 -55.20 -1.42
N ARG A 287 -51.48 -55.55 -1.01
CA ARG A 287 -50.94 -56.92 -1.14
C ARG A 287 -49.88 -57.18 -0.08
N ILE A 288 -49.98 -58.34 0.58
CA ILE A 288 -48.97 -58.85 1.51
C ILE A 288 -48.41 -60.15 0.92
N ASN A 289 -47.10 -60.23 0.73
CA ASN A 289 -46.40 -61.48 0.43
C ASN A 289 -45.68 -61.92 1.71
N SER A 290 -46.18 -62.95 2.39
CA SER A 290 -45.59 -63.46 3.63
C SER A 290 -45.62 -64.99 3.68
N THR A 291 -44.67 -65.60 4.39
CA THR A 291 -44.69 -67.02 4.73
C THR A 291 -45.85 -67.39 5.66
N SER A 292 -46.23 -66.47 6.56
CA SER A 292 -47.39 -66.64 7.45
C SER A 292 -47.97 -65.29 7.89
N ILE A 293 -49.28 -65.25 8.15
CA ILE A 293 -49.97 -64.12 8.77
C ILE A 293 -50.81 -64.68 9.92
N HIS A 294 -50.60 -64.16 11.13
CA HIS A 294 -51.34 -64.54 12.32
C HIS A 294 -52.25 -63.38 12.73
N ALA A 295 -53.56 -63.61 12.78
CA ALA A 295 -54.55 -62.64 13.25
C ALA A 295 -55.62 -63.36 14.08
N THR A 296 -56.26 -62.64 15.02
CA THR A 296 -57.35 -63.19 15.84
C THR A 296 -58.59 -63.51 15.02
N THR A 297 -58.90 -62.65 14.04
CA THR A 297 -59.99 -62.83 13.09
C THR A 297 -59.58 -62.26 11.73
N PHE A 298 -60.02 -62.94 10.67
CA PHE A 298 -59.96 -62.42 9.31
C PHE A 298 -61.39 -62.12 8.86
N HIS A 299 -61.62 -60.94 8.28
CA HIS A 299 -62.90 -60.52 7.71
C HIS A 299 -62.66 -60.17 6.23
N GLY A 300 -63.38 -60.84 5.32
CA GLY A 300 -63.28 -60.63 3.87
C GLY A 300 -63.31 -61.94 3.07
N ASP A 301 -63.10 -61.82 1.75
CA ASP A 301 -63.09 -62.96 0.83
C ASP A 301 -61.73 -63.66 0.84
N LEU A 302 -61.68 -64.89 1.39
CA LEU A 302 -60.47 -65.71 1.39
C LEU A 302 -60.52 -66.71 0.24
N GLN A 303 -59.70 -66.51 -0.79
CA GLN A 303 -59.50 -67.51 -1.84
C GLN A 303 -58.37 -68.48 -1.44
N GLY A 304 -58.75 -69.63 -0.88
CA GLY A 304 -57.83 -70.70 -0.46
C GLY A 304 -58.55 -71.86 0.22
N CYS A 305 -57.91 -73.02 0.32
CA CYS A 305 -58.51 -74.18 1.01
C CYS A 305 -58.00 -74.25 2.46
N SER A 306 -58.83 -73.87 3.43
CA SER A 306 -58.53 -74.09 4.85
C SER A 306 -58.51 -75.59 5.16
N THR A 307 -57.53 -76.06 5.94
CA THR A 307 -57.35 -77.49 6.29
C THR A 307 -58.60 -78.07 6.98
N SER A 308 -59.29 -77.26 7.80
CA SER A 308 -60.55 -77.61 8.44
C SER A 308 -61.73 -77.67 7.46
N SER A 309 -61.70 -76.85 6.41
CA SER A 309 -62.68 -76.88 5.33
C SER A 309 -62.48 -78.06 4.39
N LEU A 310 -61.23 -78.52 4.20
CA LEU A 310 -60.93 -79.73 3.44
C LEU A 310 -61.51 -80.97 4.15
N SER A 311 -61.35 -81.09 5.46
CA SER A 311 -61.94 -82.19 6.26
C SER A 311 -63.47 -82.15 6.30
N ALA A 312 -64.10 -80.96 6.30
CA ALA A 312 -65.54 -80.84 6.08
C ALA A 312 -65.97 -81.26 4.65
N ASN A 313 -65.18 -80.93 3.63
CA ASN A 313 -65.46 -81.26 2.22
C ASN A 313 -65.28 -82.77 1.91
N VAL A 314 -64.39 -83.48 2.61
CA VAL A 314 -64.27 -84.96 2.48
C VAL A 314 -65.46 -85.68 3.15
N SER A 315 -66.17 -85.04 4.09
CA SER A 315 -67.37 -85.62 4.73
C SER A 315 -68.68 -85.42 3.94
N ALA A 316 -68.69 -84.53 2.95
CA ALA A 316 -69.86 -84.25 2.10
C ALA A 316 -69.70 -84.94 0.73
N GLY A 317 -70.43 -86.04 0.52
CA GLY A 317 -70.41 -86.78 -0.74
C GLY A 317 -70.86 -85.94 -1.95
N VAL A 318 -70.20 -86.21 -3.09
CA VAL A 318 -70.55 -85.89 -4.49
C VAL A 318 -71.66 -84.83 -4.68
N GLY A 319 -71.30 -83.56 -4.50
CA GLY A 319 -72.14 -82.42 -4.84
C GLY A 319 -71.36 -81.13 -4.62
N GLY A 320 -71.08 -80.39 -5.69
CA GLY A 320 -70.24 -79.20 -5.66
C GLY A 320 -70.70 -78.18 -4.62
N GLY A 321 -69.95 -78.06 -3.53
CA GLY A 321 -70.17 -77.06 -2.49
C GLY A 321 -69.80 -75.67 -2.99
N GLY A 322 -70.80 -74.90 -3.43
CA GLY A 322 -70.65 -73.49 -3.73
C GLY A 322 -70.43 -72.71 -2.45
N HIS A 323 -69.29 -72.01 -2.35
CA HIS A 323 -69.02 -71.03 -1.32
C HIS A 323 -69.55 -69.66 -1.76
N SER A 324 -70.36 -69.02 -0.92
CA SER A 324 -70.76 -67.62 -1.10
C SER A 324 -70.30 -66.84 0.13
N ALA A 325 -69.38 -65.90 -0.08
CA ALA A 325 -68.86 -65.01 0.95
C ALA A 325 -69.69 -63.72 0.98
N SER A 326 -70.10 -63.30 2.17
CA SER A 326 -70.76 -62.02 2.42
C SER A 326 -69.75 -61.04 3.00
N ASN A 327 -69.42 -59.99 2.24
CA ASN A 327 -68.43 -59.00 2.63
C ASN A 327 -69.06 -57.92 3.54
N THR A 328 -68.55 -57.77 4.76
CA THR A 328 -68.84 -56.59 5.60
C THR A 328 -67.59 -55.73 5.60
N ASN A 329 -67.62 -54.60 4.89
CA ASN A 329 -66.46 -53.70 4.81
C ASN A 329 -66.06 -53.23 6.22
N ALA A 330 -64.79 -53.39 6.57
CA ALA A 330 -64.23 -52.80 7.77
C ALA A 330 -64.39 -51.27 7.72
N THR A 331 -64.68 -50.64 8.86
CA THR A 331 -64.76 -49.18 8.95
C THR A 331 -63.36 -48.60 8.93
N ASP A 332 -62.86 -48.27 7.74
CA ASP A 332 -61.56 -47.66 7.56
C ASP A 332 -61.53 -46.26 8.16
N LYS A 333 -60.46 -45.94 8.90
CA LYS A 333 -60.12 -44.54 9.14
C LYS A 333 -59.63 -43.97 7.80
N THR A 334 -60.38 -43.03 7.24
CA THR A 334 -60.07 -42.41 5.94
C THR A 334 -58.82 -41.54 6.05
N THR A 335 -57.69 -42.06 5.60
CA THR A 335 -56.45 -41.32 5.37
C THR A 335 -56.13 -41.35 3.89
N GLN A 336 -55.62 -40.25 3.31
CA GLN A 336 -55.19 -40.28 1.91
C GLN A 336 -53.86 -41.03 1.76
N GLN A 337 -53.76 -41.83 0.70
CA GLN A 337 -52.51 -42.48 0.33
C GLN A 337 -51.48 -41.43 -0.14
N PRO A 338 -50.23 -41.46 0.33
CA PRO A 338 -49.16 -40.62 -0.20
C PRO A 338 -48.87 -41.02 -1.65
N THR A 339 -49.40 -40.27 -2.61
CA THR A 339 -49.12 -40.46 -4.04
C THR A 339 -48.03 -39.49 -4.49
N LYS A 340 -47.38 -39.79 -5.61
CA LYS A 340 -46.39 -38.89 -6.22
C LYS A 340 -46.92 -37.45 -6.37
N THR A 341 -48.16 -37.30 -6.83
CA THR A 341 -48.81 -35.98 -6.99
C THR A 341 -48.99 -35.26 -5.65
N LEU A 342 -49.46 -35.95 -4.62
CA LEU A 342 -49.68 -35.36 -3.29
C LEU A 342 -48.35 -35.01 -2.61
N MET A 343 -47.35 -35.88 -2.71
CA MET A 343 -46.02 -35.62 -2.16
C MET A 343 -45.33 -34.46 -2.87
N ASN A 344 -45.37 -34.39 -4.20
CA ASN A 344 -44.86 -33.23 -4.93
C ASN A 344 -45.58 -31.95 -4.52
N SER A 345 -46.90 -31.98 -4.38
CA SER A 345 -47.65 -30.81 -3.91
C SER A 345 -47.22 -30.38 -2.50
N ALA A 346 -46.99 -31.33 -1.59
CA ALA A 346 -46.54 -31.05 -0.23
C ALA A 346 -45.10 -30.48 -0.21
N LEU A 347 -44.18 -31.06 -1.00
CA LEU A 347 -42.78 -30.63 -1.07
C LEU A 347 -42.59 -29.27 -1.75
N GLU A 348 -43.50 -28.88 -2.65
CA GLU A 348 -43.40 -27.62 -3.41
C GLU A 348 -44.30 -26.49 -2.86
N ASN A 349 -45.44 -26.81 -2.23
CA ASN A 349 -46.48 -25.81 -1.93
C ASN A 349 -46.98 -25.78 -0.47
N SER A 350 -46.44 -26.61 0.43
CA SER A 350 -46.87 -26.63 1.85
C SER A 350 -46.02 -25.73 2.76
N THR A 351 -46.45 -25.56 4.01
CA THR A 351 -45.68 -24.84 5.05
C THR A 351 -44.40 -25.58 5.46
N VAL A 352 -44.21 -26.83 5.05
CA VAL A 352 -42.99 -27.63 5.24
C VAL A 352 -42.29 -27.93 3.91
N ALA A 353 -42.62 -27.15 2.88
CA ALA A 353 -42.00 -27.26 1.56
C ALA A 353 -40.48 -27.02 1.62
N ILE A 354 -39.80 -27.53 0.59
CA ILE A 354 -38.38 -27.34 0.38
C ILE A 354 -38.09 -25.85 0.24
N GLN A 355 -37.21 -25.33 1.09
CA GLN A 355 -36.74 -23.95 1.00
C GLN A 355 -35.64 -23.85 -0.05
N ARG A 356 -36.00 -23.41 -1.26
CA ARG A 356 -35.01 -23.11 -2.31
C ARG A 356 -34.33 -21.78 -2.01
N MET A 357 -33.01 -21.77 -1.92
CA MET A 357 -32.24 -20.58 -1.60
C MET A 357 -31.31 -20.19 -2.75
N SER A 358 -31.48 -18.96 -3.22
CA SER A 358 -30.54 -18.28 -4.09
C SER A 358 -29.75 -17.28 -3.26
N ILE A 359 -28.42 -17.37 -3.27
CA ILE A 359 -27.55 -16.48 -2.50
C ILE A 359 -26.66 -15.72 -3.47
N ASP A 360 -26.90 -14.42 -3.60
CA ASP A 360 -26.06 -13.46 -4.31
C ASP A 360 -25.74 -13.91 -5.76
N GLU A 361 -26.76 -14.32 -6.53
CA GLU A 361 -26.59 -14.89 -7.89
C GLU A 361 -25.89 -13.93 -8.86
N ASP A 362 -26.20 -12.65 -8.79
CA ASP A 362 -25.61 -11.57 -9.58
C ASP A 362 -24.25 -11.08 -9.05
N LYS A 363 -23.79 -11.64 -7.92
CA LYS A 363 -22.56 -11.23 -7.22
C LYS A 363 -22.57 -9.78 -6.76
N ALA A 364 -23.73 -9.14 -6.60
CA ALA A 364 -23.79 -7.73 -6.19
C ALA A 364 -23.06 -7.49 -4.86
N LEU A 365 -23.27 -8.36 -3.86
CA LEU A 365 -22.59 -8.24 -2.56
C LEU A 365 -21.10 -8.56 -2.66
N PHE A 366 -20.75 -9.61 -3.41
CA PHE A 366 -19.35 -9.95 -3.62
C PHE A 366 -18.58 -8.85 -4.36
N ASN A 367 -19.19 -8.21 -5.36
CA ASN A 367 -18.56 -7.15 -6.15
C ASN A 367 -18.51 -5.80 -5.42
N GLN A 368 -19.33 -5.61 -4.37
CA GLN A 368 -19.14 -4.48 -3.44
C GLN A 368 -17.86 -4.67 -2.61
N LEU A 369 -17.58 -5.89 -2.15
CA LEU A 369 -16.36 -6.20 -1.40
C LEU A 369 -15.12 -6.31 -2.30
N ASN A 370 -15.27 -6.92 -3.47
CA ASN A 370 -14.21 -7.14 -4.45
C ASN A 370 -14.39 -6.20 -5.65
N ARG A 371 -13.59 -5.12 -5.69
CA ARG A 371 -13.69 -4.10 -6.73
C ARG A 371 -13.01 -4.50 -8.05
N LEU A 372 -12.50 -5.74 -8.17
CA LEU A 372 -11.79 -6.22 -9.36
C LEU A 372 -12.63 -6.11 -10.63
N GLU A 373 -13.90 -6.51 -10.56
CA GLU A 373 -14.78 -6.40 -11.73
C GLU A 373 -15.08 -4.94 -12.05
N HIS A 374 -15.34 -4.10 -11.03
CA HIS A 374 -15.60 -2.66 -11.18
C HIS A 374 -14.45 -1.95 -11.89
N TYR A 375 -13.21 -2.17 -11.46
CA TYR A 375 -12.00 -1.58 -12.05
C TYR A 375 -11.46 -2.33 -13.27
N GLY A 376 -12.22 -3.25 -13.86
CA GLY A 376 -11.82 -3.95 -15.10
C GLY A 376 -10.52 -4.76 -14.98
N GLY A 377 -10.27 -5.37 -13.83
CA GLY A 377 -9.12 -6.24 -13.58
C GLY A 377 -7.89 -5.55 -12.98
N VAL A 378 -7.96 -4.26 -12.66
CA VAL A 378 -6.79 -3.47 -12.23
C VAL A 378 -6.60 -3.40 -10.71
N SER A 379 -7.68 -3.47 -9.92
CA SER A 379 -7.61 -3.41 -8.45
C SER A 379 -8.77 -4.14 -7.78
N THR A 380 -8.49 -4.83 -6.67
CA THR A 380 -9.50 -5.47 -5.81
C THR A 380 -10.11 -4.54 -4.76
N THR A 381 -9.51 -3.37 -4.54
CA THR A 381 -9.92 -2.38 -3.51
C THR A 381 -10.07 -0.99 -4.11
N ASP A 382 -10.64 -0.06 -3.36
CA ASP A 382 -10.78 1.32 -3.81
C ASP A 382 -9.44 2.02 -3.97
N LEU A 383 -9.33 2.81 -5.04
CA LEU A 383 -8.10 3.50 -5.42
C LEU A 383 -8.24 5.00 -5.21
N ASN A 384 -7.18 5.62 -4.70
CA ASN A 384 -7.04 7.07 -4.74
C ASN A 384 -6.42 7.54 -6.07
N THR A 385 -6.44 8.86 -6.31
CA THR A 385 -5.90 9.47 -7.53
C THR A 385 -4.42 9.14 -7.78
N MET A 386 -3.60 9.03 -6.73
CA MET A 386 -2.17 8.72 -6.87
C MET A 386 -1.94 7.27 -7.31
N GLN A 387 -2.71 6.34 -6.75
CA GLN A 387 -2.67 4.94 -7.15
C GLN A 387 -3.15 4.79 -8.59
N ILE A 388 -4.26 5.45 -8.96
CA ILE A 388 -4.78 5.46 -10.34
C ILE A 388 -3.72 6.00 -11.31
N ARG A 389 -3.05 7.11 -10.97
CA ARG A 389 -1.94 7.66 -11.76
C ARG A 389 -0.85 6.63 -11.99
N SER A 390 -0.45 5.88 -10.97
CA SER A 390 0.53 4.79 -11.11
C SER A 390 0.02 3.67 -12.02
N LYS A 391 -1.25 3.26 -11.90
CA LYS A 391 -1.86 2.25 -12.81
C LYS A 391 -1.89 2.72 -14.26
N LEU A 392 -2.19 4.01 -14.53
CA LEU A 392 -2.28 4.61 -15.87
C LEU A 392 -0.93 4.73 -16.59
N ARG A 393 0.20 4.55 -15.91
CA ARG A 393 1.51 4.52 -16.55
C ARG A 393 1.73 3.27 -17.41
N ASP A 394 0.90 2.23 -17.25
CA ASP A 394 0.85 1.12 -18.18
C ASP A 394 -0.10 1.44 -19.37
N PRO A 395 0.37 1.33 -20.62
CA PRO A 395 -0.46 1.56 -21.81
C PRO A 395 -1.72 0.70 -21.88
N ASN A 396 -1.73 -0.53 -21.35
CA ASN A 396 -2.91 -1.38 -21.38
C ASN A 396 -3.98 -0.88 -20.42
N ASN A 397 -3.58 -0.42 -19.23
CA ASN A 397 -4.50 0.20 -18.27
C ASN A 397 -5.02 1.55 -18.77
N ALA A 398 -4.17 2.35 -19.41
CA ALA A 398 -4.58 3.62 -20.03
C ALA A 398 -5.59 3.45 -21.18
N ARG A 399 -5.67 2.26 -21.80
CA ARG A 399 -6.65 1.91 -22.85
C ARG A 399 -7.85 1.13 -22.31
N ASN A 400 -7.88 0.82 -21.01
CA ASN A 400 -8.96 0.06 -20.39
C ASN A 400 -10.15 1.00 -20.11
N GLU A 401 -11.11 1.03 -21.03
CA GLU A 401 -12.30 1.89 -20.92
C GLU A 401 -13.11 1.62 -19.63
N LYS A 402 -13.17 0.37 -19.17
CA LYS A 402 -13.87 0.01 -17.93
C LYS A 402 -13.17 0.61 -16.71
N PHE A 403 -11.85 0.51 -16.65
CA PHE A 403 -11.05 1.11 -15.58
C PHE A 403 -11.21 2.64 -15.55
N LEU A 404 -11.07 3.32 -16.69
CA LEU A 404 -11.21 4.77 -16.79
C LEU A 404 -12.61 5.25 -16.39
N THR A 405 -13.65 4.60 -16.91
CA THR A 405 -15.04 4.96 -16.61
C THR A 405 -15.36 4.75 -15.14
N ALA A 406 -14.86 3.67 -14.53
CA ALA A 406 -15.00 3.42 -13.09
C ALA A 406 -14.34 4.52 -12.25
N CYS A 407 -13.10 4.87 -12.54
CA CYS A 407 -12.37 5.91 -11.79
C CYS A 407 -13.01 7.30 -11.90
N ILE A 408 -13.55 7.64 -13.09
CA ILE A 408 -14.29 8.89 -13.28
C ILE A 408 -15.62 8.86 -12.51
N ALA A 409 -16.33 7.73 -12.52
CA ALA A 409 -17.59 7.56 -11.79
C ALA A 409 -17.41 7.63 -10.27
N ASP A 410 -16.30 7.09 -9.75
CA ASP A 410 -15.94 7.17 -8.33
C ASP A 410 -15.43 8.58 -7.93
N GLY A 411 -15.24 9.49 -8.89
CA GLY A 411 -14.78 10.87 -8.64
C GLY A 411 -13.30 10.99 -8.27
N THR A 412 -12.50 9.95 -8.53
CA THR A 412 -11.08 9.88 -8.17
C THR A 412 -10.14 10.21 -9.34
N LEU A 413 -10.68 10.31 -10.55
CA LEU A 413 -9.98 10.69 -11.78
C LEU A 413 -10.72 11.82 -12.51
N SER A 414 -9.98 12.80 -13.03
CA SER A 414 -10.56 13.85 -13.87
C SER A 414 -11.21 13.29 -15.15
N PRO A 415 -12.39 13.79 -15.55
CA PRO A 415 -12.98 13.53 -16.86
C PRO A 415 -12.07 13.94 -18.04
N HIS A 416 -11.06 14.76 -17.78
CA HIS A 416 -10.13 15.31 -18.76
C HIS A 416 -8.82 14.52 -18.91
N VAL A 417 -8.79 13.28 -18.40
CA VAL A 417 -7.66 12.32 -18.55
C VAL A 417 -7.21 12.13 -20.01
N SER A 418 -8.12 12.29 -20.98
CA SER A 418 -7.87 12.09 -22.41
C SER A 418 -7.35 13.33 -23.15
N ARG A 419 -7.12 14.46 -22.46
CA ARG A 419 -6.53 15.66 -23.09
C ARG A 419 -5.14 15.32 -23.61
N LEU A 420 -4.93 15.50 -24.92
CA LEU A 420 -3.68 15.13 -25.60
C LEU A 420 -2.58 16.18 -25.47
N SER A 421 -2.95 17.42 -25.17
CA SER A 421 -2.03 18.57 -25.12
C SER A 421 -2.34 19.44 -23.90
N PRO A 422 -1.30 19.99 -23.25
CA PRO A 422 -1.48 20.95 -22.18
C PRO A 422 -2.16 22.22 -22.69
N ALA A 423 -2.88 22.91 -21.80
CA ALA A 423 -3.55 24.16 -22.14
C ALA A 423 -2.59 25.35 -22.27
N ALA A 424 -1.47 25.34 -21.52
CA ALA A 424 -0.44 26.37 -21.59
C ALA A 424 0.95 25.76 -21.41
N THR A 425 1.92 26.25 -22.18
CA THR A 425 3.33 25.84 -22.12
C THR A 425 4.23 27.03 -21.84
N GLY A 426 5.37 26.76 -21.22
CA GLY A 426 6.35 27.76 -20.76
C GLY A 426 7.70 27.61 -21.46
N ARG A 427 8.76 27.55 -20.67
CA ARG A 427 10.14 27.42 -21.16
C ARG A 427 10.34 26.10 -21.92
N SER A 428 11.22 26.11 -22.92
CA SER A 428 11.74 24.88 -23.51
C SER A 428 13.27 24.84 -23.47
N VAL A 429 13.84 23.66 -23.26
CA VAL A 429 15.29 23.43 -23.16
C VAL A 429 15.67 22.23 -24.02
N SER A 430 16.52 22.48 -25.02
CA SER A 430 17.00 21.44 -25.93
C SER A 430 17.99 20.47 -25.29
N LYS A 431 18.39 19.45 -26.06
CA LYS A 431 19.44 18.49 -25.71
C LYS A 431 20.76 19.14 -25.29
N ASP A 432 21.10 20.29 -25.83
CA ASP A 432 22.38 20.93 -25.55
C ASP A 432 22.52 21.32 -24.09
N LYS A 433 23.69 21.03 -23.51
CA LYS A 433 23.99 21.36 -22.12
C LYS A 433 23.91 22.86 -21.89
N VAL A 434 23.22 23.25 -20.82
CA VAL A 434 23.08 24.65 -20.46
C VAL A 434 24.35 25.07 -19.72
N ALA A 435 24.91 26.23 -20.07
CA ALA A 435 26.07 26.75 -19.39
C ALA A 435 25.63 27.35 -18.05
N VAL A 436 26.11 26.80 -16.94
CA VAL A 436 25.67 27.19 -15.58
C VAL A 436 26.78 27.95 -14.87
N ARG A 437 26.40 28.90 -14.02
CA ARG A 437 27.34 29.62 -13.16
C ARG A 437 27.70 28.76 -11.96
N GLY A 438 28.99 28.57 -11.69
CA GLY A 438 29.44 27.86 -10.49
C GLY A 438 29.03 28.59 -9.22
N GLY A 439 28.42 27.89 -8.26
CA GLY A 439 27.91 28.47 -7.02
C GLY A 439 28.97 28.75 -5.94
N THR A 440 30.14 28.12 -6.04
CA THR A 440 31.24 28.26 -5.08
C THR A 440 32.55 28.52 -5.84
N PRO A 441 33.18 29.70 -5.67
CA PRO A 441 34.45 29.98 -6.32
C PRO A 441 35.57 29.07 -5.76
N LEU A 442 36.34 28.45 -6.65
CA LEU A 442 37.56 27.70 -6.30
C LEU A 442 38.75 28.67 -6.28
N GLY A 443 39.36 28.83 -5.10
CA GLY A 443 40.50 29.73 -4.88
C GLY A 443 40.12 31.22 -4.77
N ARG A 444 41.12 32.11 -4.83
CA ARG A 444 40.95 33.58 -4.76
C ARG A 444 40.33 34.21 -6.02
N SER A 445 39.88 33.40 -7.00
CA SER A 445 39.39 33.91 -8.28
C SER A 445 37.90 34.28 -8.22
N ARG A 446 37.61 35.58 -8.24
CA ARG A 446 36.29 36.14 -8.59
C ARG A 446 36.24 36.34 -10.09
N ASN A 447 35.81 35.33 -10.83
CA ASN A 447 35.35 35.57 -12.20
C ASN A 447 33.85 35.20 -12.33
N PRO A 448 32.93 36.07 -11.87
CA PRO A 448 31.50 35.82 -11.89
C PRO A 448 30.91 35.68 -13.32
N ALA A 449 31.70 35.99 -14.35
CA ALA A 449 31.30 35.89 -15.75
C ALA A 449 31.57 34.51 -16.39
N LYS A 450 32.34 33.62 -15.75
CA LYS A 450 32.63 32.30 -16.33
C LYS A 450 31.45 31.36 -16.12
N LEU A 451 30.83 30.99 -17.24
CA LEU A 451 29.89 29.88 -17.29
C LEU A 451 30.67 28.58 -17.50
N TYR A 452 30.26 27.54 -16.79
CA TYR A 452 30.83 26.21 -16.91
C TYR A 452 29.83 25.33 -17.67
N LYS A 453 30.35 24.54 -18.59
CA LYS A 453 29.60 23.43 -19.21
C LYS A 453 30.22 22.14 -18.69
N SER A 454 29.40 21.22 -18.18
CA SER A 454 29.88 19.88 -17.86
C SER A 454 30.25 19.15 -19.17
N ASN A 455 31.19 18.21 -19.11
CA ASN A 455 31.55 17.40 -20.29
C ASN A 455 30.29 16.69 -20.83
N GLN A 456 30.17 16.58 -22.15
CA GLN A 456 29.07 15.84 -22.79
C GLN A 456 28.98 14.44 -22.20
N ILE A 457 27.82 14.07 -21.66
CA ILE A 457 27.55 12.71 -21.21
C ILE A 457 27.00 11.98 -22.44
N THR A 458 27.89 11.46 -23.28
CA THR A 458 27.53 10.49 -24.33
C THR A 458 27.26 9.12 -23.72
N ASN A 459 26.74 8.15 -24.48
CA ASN A 459 26.52 6.78 -23.99
C ASN A 459 27.74 6.28 -23.19
N VAL A 460 27.60 6.19 -21.86
CA VAL A 460 28.70 5.80 -20.98
C VAL A 460 28.46 4.36 -20.55
N LYS A 461 29.29 3.45 -21.04
CA LYS A 461 29.46 2.13 -20.41
C LYS A 461 30.46 2.28 -19.28
N THR A 462 30.04 1.96 -18.06
CA THR A 462 30.89 2.09 -16.88
C THR A 462 30.50 1.07 -15.81
N ASP A 463 31.42 0.81 -14.89
CA ASP A 463 31.16 -0.02 -13.73
C ASP A 463 30.59 0.85 -12.61
N PHE A 464 29.43 0.47 -12.11
CA PHE A 464 28.80 1.14 -10.98
C PHE A 464 29.54 0.77 -9.70
N PHE A 465 30.19 1.76 -9.08
CA PHE A 465 30.92 1.56 -7.83
C PHE A 465 29.96 1.48 -6.65
N VAL A 466 29.79 0.27 -6.14
CA VAL A 466 28.97 -0.01 -4.96
C VAL A 466 29.80 0.13 -3.69
N ASP A 467 29.29 0.89 -2.72
CA ASP A 467 29.85 0.89 -1.37
C ASP A 467 29.68 -0.50 -0.73
N PRO A 468 30.78 -1.19 -0.35
CA PRO A 468 30.71 -2.53 0.23
C PRO A 468 29.82 -2.63 1.47
N LEU A 469 29.67 -1.54 2.24
CA LEU A 469 28.82 -1.50 3.45
C LEU A 469 27.33 -1.62 3.13
N PHE A 470 26.91 -1.18 1.94
CA PHE A 470 25.51 -1.14 1.51
C PHE A 470 25.23 -2.09 0.33
N ASN A 471 26.16 -2.99 0.01
CA ASN A 471 26.00 -3.96 -1.06
C ASN A 471 25.06 -5.09 -0.62
N PRO A 472 23.88 -5.25 -1.24
CA PRO A 472 22.93 -6.30 -0.86
C PRO A 472 23.48 -7.72 -1.10
N VAL A 473 24.46 -7.89 -1.99
CA VAL A 473 25.16 -9.18 -2.20
C VAL A 473 25.91 -9.59 -0.94
N ASN A 474 26.55 -8.64 -0.26
CA ASN A 474 27.29 -8.92 0.98
C ASN A 474 26.32 -9.30 2.10
N GLN A 475 25.13 -8.70 2.15
CA GLN A 475 24.09 -9.04 3.12
C GLN A 475 23.58 -10.48 2.93
N VAL A 476 23.28 -10.87 1.68
CA VAL A 476 22.86 -12.25 1.36
C VAL A 476 23.97 -13.25 1.65
N ALA A 477 25.23 -12.90 1.34
CA ALA A 477 26.39 -13.74 1.66
C ALA A 477 26.57 -13.99 3.17
N LEU A 478 26.00 -13.13 4.04
CA LEU A 478 25.96 -13.31 5.49
C LEU A 478 24.74 -14.11 5.97
N GLY A 479 23.92 -14.66 5.06
CA GLY A 479 22.70 -15.40 5.40
C GLY A 479 21.54 -14.52 5.87
N LEU A 480 21.59 -13.22 5.61
CA LEU A 480 20.54 -12.27 5.98
C LEU A 480 19.61 -12.00 4.79
N PRO A 481 18.28 -12.08 4.97
CA PRO A 481 17.32 -11.88 3.88
C PRO A 481 17.28 -10.41 3.44
N ILE A 482 16.89 -10.17 2.19
CA ILE A 482 16.59 -8.82 1.69
C ILE A 482 15.19 -8.43 2.16
N THR A 483 15.09 -7.29 2.85
CA THR A 483 13.82 -6.78 3.41
C THR A 483 13.69 -5.29 3.16
N SER A 484 12.55 -4.68 3.48
CA SER A 484 12.36 -3.22 3.44
C SER A 484 13.36 -2.45 4.33
N ARG A 485 14.00 -3.13 5.30
CA ARG A 485 15.04 -2.59 6.19
C ARG A 485 16.45 -2.62 5.59
N THR A 486 16.67 -3.36 4.50
CA THR A 486 17.96 -3.41 3.80
C THR A 486 18.38 -2.00 3.39
N ARG A 487 19.58 -1.58 3.78
CA ARG A 487 20.14 -0.27 3.45
C ARG A 487 20.85 -0.33 2.10
N LEU A 488 20.52 0.59 1.21
CA LEU A 488 21.14 0.70 -0.12
C LEU A 488 22.15 1.86 -0.19
N ALA A 489 22.04 2.82 0.74
CA ALA A 489 22.97 3.93 0.92
C ALA A 489 22.77 4.57 2.32
N PRO A 490 23.65 5.49 2.76
CA PRO A 490 23.42 6.25 3.98
C PRO A 490 22.06 6.95 3.96
N GLY A 491 21.19 6.64 4.93
CA GLY A 491 19.84 7.22 5.04
C GLY A 491 18.83 6.76 3.98
N ILE A 492 19.14 5.74 3.17
CA ILE A 492 18.25 5.20 2.13
C ILE A 492 18.17 3.68 2.27
N SER A 493 16.96 3.17 2.53
CA SER A 493 16.64 1.75 2.58
C SER A 493 15.67 1.36 1.47
N MET A 494 15.53 0.05 1.23
CA MET A 494 14.54 -0.54 0.33
C MET A 494 13.12 0.03 0.56
N ALA A 495 12.72 0.29 1.81
CA ALA A 495 11.43 0.89 2.15
C ALA A 495 11.10 2.16 1.34
N LYS A 496 12.09 2.98 0.96
CA LYS A 496 11.84 4.20 0.17
C LYS A 496 11.29 3.93 -1.23
N PHE A 497 11.50 2.72 -1.76
CA PHE A 497 11.09 2.35 -3.11
C PHE A 497 9.91 1.37 -3.14
N VAL A 498 9.61 0.70 -2.02
CA VAL A 498 8.50 -0.27 -1.96
C VAL A 498 7.32 0.32 -1.20
N SER A 499 7.56 1.01 -0.08
CA SER A 499 6.53 1.65 0.74
C SER A 499 6.37 3.12 0.34
N THR A 500 6.10 3.34 -0.95
CA THR A 500 5.98 4.69 -1.51
C THR A 500 4.65 5.32 -1.12
N HIS A 501 4.58 6.65 -1.10
CA HIS A 501 3.37 7.36 -0.67
C HIS A 501 2.24 7.28 -1.72
N GLY A 502 2.57 7.16 -3.01
CA GLY A 502 1.58 7.16 -4.09
C GLY A 502 0.98 5.79 -4.39
N ASP A 503 1.80 4.75 -4.52
CA ASP A 503 1.35 3.35 -4.68
C ASP A 503 2.20 2.42 -3.80
N PRO A 504 1.86 2.25 -2.51
CA PRO A 504 2.61 1.40 -1.59
C PRO A 504 2.47 -0.09 -1.95
N VAL A 505 3.60 -0.78 -2.03
CA VAL A 505 3.68 -2.21 -2.31
C VAL A 505 4.58 -2.90 -1.27
N THR A 506 4.17 -4.07 -0.79
CA THR A 506 4.98 -4.90 0.12
C THR A 506 5.94 -5.80 -0.65
N LEU A 507 7.05 -6.22 -0.05
CA LEU A 507 7.91 -7.26 -0.61
C LEU A 507 7.39 -8.69 -0.37
N THR A 508 6.27 -8.84 0.36
CA THR A 508 5.77 -10.15 0.82
C THR A 508 5.23 -11.01 -0.31
N HIS A 509 4.80 -10.40 -1.43
CA HIS A 509 4.36 -11.12 -2.62
C HIS A 509 5.51 -11.73 -3.44
N ILE A 510 6.75 -11.25 -3.26
CA ILE A 510 7.92 -11.80 -3.95
C ILE A 510 8.51 -12.89 -3.06
N LEU A 511 8.32 -14.15 -3.43
CA LEU A 511 8.76 -15.30 -2.64
C LEU A 511 10.21 -15.70 -2.93
N ASP A 512 10.73 -15.37 -4.12
CA ASP A 512 12.10 -15.69 -4.51
C ASP A 512 13.09 -14.64 -3.98
N ASP A 513 14.04 -15.08 -3.16
CA ASP A 513 15.07 -14.21 -2.58
C ASP A 513 16.04 -13.68 -3.65
N ASP A 514 16.24 -14.40 -4.76
CA ASP A 514 17.06 -13.93 -5.87
C ASP A 514 16.39 -12.75 -6.59
N GLU A 515 15.06 -12.76 -6.73
CA GLU A 515 14.30 -11.63 -7.27
C GLU A 515 14.40 -10.41 -6.36
N ARG A 516 14.28 -10.59 -5.05
CA ARG A 516 14.48 -9.51 -4.07
C ARG A 516 15.89 -8.93 -4.14
N LEU A 517 16.91 -9.78 -4.33
CA LEU A 517 18.29 -9.34 -4.51
C LEU A 517 18.46 -8.54 -5.81
N ARG A 518 17.85 -8.96 -6.93
CA ARG A 518 17.88 -8.21 -8.19
C ARG A 518 17.24 -6.83 -8.02
N LEU A 519 16.08 -6.74 -7.37
CA LEU A 519 15.44 -5.46 -7.06
C LEU A 519 16.35 -4.55 -6.24
N ALA A 520 16.94 -5.09 -5.16
CA ALA A 520 17.84 -4.32 -4.31
C ALA A 520 19.05 -3.77 -5.08
N LYS A 521 19.64 -4.57 -5.97
CA LYS A 521 20.73 -4.13 -6.85
C LYS A 521 20.29 -2.97 -7.75
N GLN A 522 19.13 -3.07 -8.40
CA GLN A 522 18.64 -2.03 -9.30
C GLN A 522 18.36 -0.72 -8.56
N TYR A 523 17.72 -0.79 -7.38
CA TYR A 523 17.45 0.40 -6.56
C TYR A 523 18.73 1.09 -6.04
N MET A 524 19.89 0.42 -6.04
CA MET A 524 21.16 1.09 -5.71
C MET A 524 21.45 2.24 -6.67
N LEU A 525 21.14 2.09 -7.96
CA LEU A 525 21.31 3.15 -8.97
C LEU A 525 20.45 4.36 -8.63
N HIS A 526 19.21 4.12 -8.19
CA HIS A 526 18.26 5.15 -7.77
C HIS A 526 18.68 5.92 -6.51
N THR A 527 19.55 5.34 -5.67
CA THR A 527 20.08 6.09 -4.51
C THR A 527 20.88 7.33 -4.92
N SER A 528 21.49 7.33 -6.12
CA SER A 528 22.22 8.48 -6.65
C SER A 528 21.30 9.64 -6.99
N VAL A 529 20.08 9.36 -7.48
CA VAL A 529 19.04 10.36 -7.78
C VAL A 529 18.61 11.07 -6.51
N LEU A 530 18.26 10.30 -5.47
CA LEU A 530 17.87 10.87 -4.17
C LEU A 530 18.99 11.71 -3.56
N LYS A 531 20.25 11.24 -3.65
CA LYS A 531 21.41 11.98 -3.15
C LYS A 531 21.67 13.27 -3.92
N ALA A 532 21.30 13.38 -5.20
CA ALA A 532 21.52 14.58 -5.99
C ALA A 532 20.78 15.81 -5.42
N VAL A 533 19.67 15.58 -4.70
CA VAL A 533 18.85 16.64 -4.07
C VAL A 533 18.91 16.59 -2.54
N ASN A 534 18.75 15.40 -1.95
CA ASN A 534 18.58 15.27 -0.49
C ASN A 534 19.91 15.17 0.28
N ALA A 535 21.05 15.03 -0.42
CA ALA A 535 22.34 15.02 0.28
C ALA A 535 22.70 16.41 0.78
N LYS A 536 23.51 16.46 1.84
CA LYS A 536 24.02 17.71 2.42
C LYS A 536 24.70 18.63 1.41
N ASP A 537 25.41 18.07 0.43
CA ASP A 537 26.18 18.82 -0.55
C ASP A 537 25.37 19.09 -1.84
N SER A 538 24.04 19.07 -1.74
CA SER A 538 23.14 19.34 -2.86
C SER A 538 23.28 20.77 -3.39
N PRO A 539 22.91 21.00 -4.66
CA PRO A 539 22.95 22.34 -5.24
C PRO A 539 22.12 23.34 -4.43
N ARG A 540 22.65 24.55 -4.21
CA ARG A 540 21.99 25.59 -3.42
C ARG A 540 20.54 25.88 -3.85
N GLN A 541 20.24 25.72 -5.14
CA GLN A 541 18.92 25.98 -5.70
C GLN A 541 17.85 24.97 -5.25
N PHE A 542 18.24 23.79 -4.72
CA PHE A 542 17.32 22.75 -4.24
C PHE A 542 17.40 22.52 -2.73
N LYS A 543 18.13 23.36 -1.99
CA LYS A 543 18.42 23.13 -0.56
C LYS A 543 17.15 23.08 0.31
N ASN A 544 16.13 23.86 -0.06
CA ASN A 544 14.85 23.96 0.66
C ASN A 544 13.79 23.00 0.11
N PHE A 545 14.20 22.07 -0.76
CA PHE A 545 13.29 21.09 -1.36
C PHE A 545 13.73 19.69 -1.00
N ARG A 546 12.75 18.78 -0.93
CA ARG A 546 12.99 17.36 -0.74
C ARG A 546 12.53 16.59 -1.97
N LEU A 547 13.40 15.75 -2.51
CA LEU A 547 13.01 14.77 -3.51
C LEU A 547 12.43 13.53 -2.81
N VAL A 548 11.19 13.19 -3.13
CA VAL A 548 10.47 12.05 -2.55
C VAL A 548 10.17 11.04 -3.64
N VAL A 549 10.17 9.76 -3.28
CA VAL A 549 9.72 8.68 -4.17
C VAL A 549 8.22 8.55 -4.02
N VAL A 550 7.48 8.78 -5.11
CA VAL A 550 6.01 8.68 -5.12
C VAL A 550 5.56 7.30 -5.58
N GLU A 551 6.27 6.72 -6.54
CA GLU A 551 5.98 5.39 -7.08
C GLU A 551 7.30 4.65 -7.32
N GLY A 552 7.34 3.36 -6.99
CA GLY A 552 8.58 2.57 -7.02
C GLY A 552 8.34 1.15 -7.52
N LEU A 553 8.22 0.19 -6.61
CA LEU A 553 7.90 -1.20 -6.98
C LEU A 553 6.44 -1.30 -7.41
N TYR A 554 6.19 -1.79 -8.62
CA TYR A 554 4.84 -2.06 -9.10
C TYR A 554 4.48 -3.54 -8.93
N ARG A 555 3.29 -3.80 -8.38
CA ARG A 555 2.69 -5.14 -8.33
C ARG A 555 1.45 -5.16 -9.23
N ALA A 556 1.49 -6.02 -10.24
CA ALA A 556 0.33 -6.29 -11.09
C ALA A 556 -0.70 -7.14 -10.34
N GLU A 557 -1.99 -6.85 -10.56
CA GLU A 557 -3.08 -7.67 -10.04
C GLU A 557 -3.22 -8.98 -10.84
N SER A 558 -3.92 -9.96 -10.28
CA SER A 558 -4.15 -11.23 -10.97
C SER A 558 -4.90 -11.02 -12.29
N GLY A 559 -4.27 -11.37 -13.41
CA GLY A 559 -4.82 -11.19 -14.76
C GLY A 559 -4.50 -9.85 -15.42
N GLU A 560 -3.82 -8.94 -14.73
CA GLU A 560 -3.29 -7.71 -15.32
C GLU A 560 -2.07 -8.01 -16.20
N ASN A 561 -2.16 -7.62 -17.48
CA ASN A 561 -1.07 -7.80 -18.44
C ASN A 561 -0.31 -6.49 -18.62
N LEU A 562 0.92 -6.43 -18.12
CA LEU A 562 1.78 -5.27 -18.30
C LEU A 562 2.40 -5.22 -19.69
N ASP A 563 2.48 -4.02 -20.28
CA ASP A 563 3.12 -3.81 -21.57
C ASP A 563 4.65 -3.98 -21.43
N VAL A 564 5.19 -5.00 -22.10
CA VAL A 564 6.64 -5.33 -22.02
C VAL A 564 7.51 -4.46 -22.93
N SER A 565 6.91 -3.70 -23.84
CA SER A 565 7.61 -2.93 -24.87
C SER A 565 7.93 -1.50 -24.40
N ASP A 566 6.90 -0.78 -23.96
CA ASP A 566 6.99 0.63 -23.54
C ASP A 566 6.34 0.87 -22.16
N GLY A 567 5.89 -0.19 -21.48
CA GLY A 567 5.23 -0.09 -20.17
C GLY A 567 6.17 0.32 -19.05
N ILE A 568 5.93 1.49 -18.48
CA ILE A 568 6.67 1.97 -17.29
C ILE A 568 6.49 1.00 -16.12
N ASN A 569 5.27 0.46 -15.94
CA ASN A 569 4.95 -0.44 -14.82
C ASN A 569 5.68 -1.79 -14.94
N TYR A 570 5.94 -2.26 -16.16
CA TYR A 570 6.79 -3.43 -16.40
C TYR A 570 8.24 -3.20 -15.97
N LEU A 571 8.77 -1.98 -16.15
CA LEU A 571 10.12 -1.63 -15.68
C LEU A 571 10.16 -1.37 -14.16
N MET A 572 9.09 -0.82 -13.60
CA MET A 572 8.91 -0.64 -12.16
C MET A 572 8.88 -1.96 -11.39
N SER A 573 8.18 -2.98 -11.91
CA SER A 573 8.16 -4.32 -11.30
C SER A 573 9.55 -4.98 -11.23
N ARG A 574 10.53 -4.46 -12.00
CA ARG A 574 11.94 -4.87 -11.99
C ARG A 574 12.87 -3.88 -11.28
N GLY A 575 12.32 -2.86 -10.62
CA GLY A 575 13.08 -1.83 -9.90
C GLY A 575 13.92 -0.92 -10.80
N ARG A 576 13.69 -0.94 -12.12
CA ARG A 576 14.44 -0.11 -13.08
C ARG A 576 13.90 1.31 -13.15
N THR A 577 12.60 1.49 -13.02
CA THR A 577 11.96 2.80 -13.07
C THR A 577 11.40 3.21 -11.72
N VAL A 578 11.56 4.48 -11.37
CA VAL A 578 11.06 5.10 -10.13
C VAL A 578 10.55 6.50 -10.46
N VAL A 579 9.47 6.91 -9.82
CA VAL A 579 8.84 8.22 -10.00
C VAL A 579 9.13 9.09 -8.78
N TYR A 580 9.56 10.32 -9.06
CA TYR A 580 9.97 11.28 -8.06
C TYR A 580 9.14 12.55 -8.12
N GLU A 581 8.94 13.13 -6.95
CA GLU A 581 8.28 14.41 -6.76
C GLU A 581 9.16 15.33 -5.91
N LEU A 582 9.18 16.61 -6.27
CA LEU A 582 9.90 17.63 -5.53
C LEU A 582 8.93 18.37 -4.61
N ILE A 583 9.20 18.29 -3.31
CA ILE A 583 8.35 18.86 -2.25
C ILE A 583 9.04 20.08 -1.65
N ASP A 584 8.28 21.16 -1.47
CA ASP A 584 8.76 22.38 -0.82
C ASP A 584 8.68 22.33 0.71
N GLU A 585 8.93 23.45 1.38
CA GLU A 585 8.87 23.57 2.85
C GLU A 585 7.42 23.52 3.39
N LYS A 586 6.43 23.72 2.53
CA LYS A 586 4.99 23.66 2.86
C LYS A 586 4.38 22.29 2.63
N GLY A 587 5.20 21.30 2.23
CA GLY A 587 4.72 19.96 1.91
C GLY A 587 3.97 19.88 0.58
N GLN A 588 4.07 20.90 -0.28
CA GLN A 588 3.38 20.98 -1.56
C GLN A 588 4.32 20.63 -2.72
N GLN A 589 3.74 20.17 -3.82
CA GLN A 589 4.47 19.90 -5.04
C GLN A 589 5.02 21.20 -5.64
N ALA A 590 6.34 21.25 -5.81
CA ALA A 590 7.05 22.41 -6.34
C ALA A 590 7.08 22.40 -7.89
N VAL A 591 5.93 22.58 -8.53
CA VAL A 591 5.74 22.36 -9.98
C VAL A 591 6.80 23.06 -10.84
N GLU A 592 6.98 24.37 -10.66
CA GLU A 592 7.96 25.17 -11.43
C GLU A 592 9.41 24.72 -11.17
N LYS A 593 9.71 24.32 -9.93
CA LYS A 593 11.05 23.86 -9.53
C LYS A 593 11.36 22.45 -10.00
N THR A 594 10.35 21.63 -10.25
CA THR A 594 10.52 20.31 -10.87
C THR A 594 11.05 20.44 -12.30
N PHE A 595 10.66 21.46 -13.06
CA PHE A 595 11.26 21.74 -14.36
C PHE A 595 12.76 22.10 -14.23
N ASP A 596 13.10 22.99 -13.30
CA ASP A 596 14.51 23.33 -13.03
C ASP A 596 15.33 22.10 -12.62
N LEU A 597 14.72 21.17 -11.87
CA LEU A 597 15.32 19.90 -11.48
C LEU A 597 15.52 18.97 -12.68
N ALA A 598 14.56 18.89 -13.60
CA ALA A 598 14.69 18.12 -14.84
C ALA A 598 15.89 18.62 -15.67
N VAL A 599 16.02 19.94 -15.82
CA VAL A 599 17.15 20.57 -16.52
C VAL A 599 18.47 20.27 -15.81
N TYR A 600 18.49 20.30 -14.46
CA TYR A 600 19.68 19.93 -13.70
C TYR A 600 20.07 18.46 -13.88
N PHE A 601 19.11 17.53 -13.80
CA PHE A 601 19.35 16.09 -13.99
C PHE A 601 19.84 15.80 -15.40
N LYS A 602 19.28 16.43 -16.43
CA LYS A 602 19.75 16.33 -17.81
C LYS A 602 21.26 16.54 -17.95
N ASP A 603 21.80 17.50 -17.21
CA ASP A 603 23.20 17.90 -17.35
C ASP A 603 24.16 17.22 -16.35
N ASN A 604 23.64 16.63 -15.26
CA ASN A 604 24.43 16.19 -14.10
C ASN A 604 24.14 14.77 -13.60
N LEU A 605 23.08 14.10 -14.08
CA LEU A 605 22.70 12.75 -13.67
C LEU A 605 22.83 11.79 -14.86
N ASN A 606 23.30 10.57 -14.59
CA ASN A 606 23.32 9.49 -15.59
C ASN A 606 22.09 8.61 -15.42
N TYR A 607 21.35 8.38 -16.51
CA TYR A 607 20.16 7.53 -16.54
C TYR A 607 20.04 6.84 -17.91
N GLU A 608 19.12 5.89 -18.02
CA GLU A 608 18.75 5.37 -19.33
C GLU A 608 17.75 6.31 -20.00
N LYS A 609 16.62 6.57 -19.31
CA LYS A 609 15.58 7.48 -19.77
C LYS A 609 15.05 8.33 -18.62
N MET A 610 14.82 9.63 -18.85
CA MET A 610 14.14 10.53 -17.92
C MET A 610 12.91 11.14 -18.60
N ILE A 611 11.76 11.06 -17.95
CA ILE A 611 10.52 11.66 -18.44
C ILE A 611 10.11 12.74 -17.46
N LEU A 612 9.96 13.97 -17.98
CA LEU A 612 9.25 15.03 -17.28
C LEU A 612 7.77 14.86 -17.60
N ASP A 613 7.03 14.31 -16.63
CA ASP A 613 5.66 13.85 -16.82
C ASP A 613 4.68 14.81 -16.15
N TYR A 614 3.78 15.38 -16.93
CA TYR A 614 2.71 16.23 -16.45
C TYR A 614 1.37 15.54 -16.64
N ASP A 615 0.43 15.79 -15.72
CA ASP A 615 -0.94 15.33 -15.89
C ASP A 615 -1.95 16.26 -15.21
N ASN A 616 -3.21 16.14 -15.61
CA ASN A 616 -4.36 16.76 -14.96
C ASN A 616 -5.33 15.69 -14.42
N TYR A 617 -4.80 14.59 -13.89
CA TYR A 617 -5.62 13.47 -13.43
C TYR A 617 -6.34 13.75 -12.11
N ASN A 618 -5.93 14.79 -11.39
CA ASN A 618 -6.60 15.20 -10.16
C ASN A 618 -8.07 15.60 -10.44
N PRO A 619 -9.04 15.20 -9.61
CA PRO A 619 -10.46 15.51 -9.84
C PRO A 619 -10.78 17.02 -9.96
N ASP A 620 -9.91 17.88 -9.41
CA ASP A 620 -9.99 19.34 -9.49
C ASP A 620 -9.24 19.94 -10.70
N ASP A 621 -8.78 19.10 -11.64
CA ASP A 621 -7.95 19.47 -12.80
C ASP A 621 -6.60 20.12 -12.45
N SER A 622 -6.16 20.07 -11.19
CA SER A 622 -4.87 20.64 -10.80
C SER A 622 -3.71 19.91 -11.49
N LEU A 623 -2.76 20.71 -11.98
CA LEU A 623 -1.57 20.21 -12.68
C LEU A 623 -0.64 19.47 -11.71
N ASN A 624 -0.37 18.21 -12.00
CA ASN A 624 0.65 17.40 -11.34
C ASN A 624 1.90 17.30 -12.23
N VAL A 625 3.09 17.27 -11.62
CA VAL A 625 4.36 17.03 -12.32
C VAL A 625 5.24 16.04 -11.59
N ASN A 626 5.70 15.02 -12.31
CA ASN A 626 6.60 14.00 -11.80
C ASN A 626 7.85 13.86 -12.66
N LEU A 627 8.93 13.38 -12.05
CA LEU A 627 10.13 12.92 -12.75
C LEU A 627 10.16 11.41 -12.75
N VAL A 628 9.90 10.80 -13.90
CA VAL A 628 10.02 9.36 -14.09
C VAL A 628 11.44 9.06 -14.56
N ILE A 629 12.21 8.34 -13.76
CA ILE A 629 13.61 8.02 -14.11
C ILE A 629 13.72 6.51 -14.26
N THR A 630 14.21 6.09 -15.42
CA THR A 630 14.57 4.72 -15.74
C THR A 630 16.08 4.58 -15.68
N MET A 631 16.56 3.70 -14.81
CA MET A 631 17.95 3.30 -14.71
C MET A 631 18.24 2.10 -15.62
N PRO A 632 19.47 2.04 -16.18
CA PRO A 632 19.87 0.91 -17.01
C PRO A 632 19.88 -0.38 -16.22
N GLU A 633 19.61 -1.48 -16.90
CA GLU A 633 19.73 -2.79 -16.29
C GLU A 633 21.18 -3.10 -15.94
N ILE A 634 21.41 -3.52 -14.69
CA ILE A 634 22.74 -3.95 -14.24
C ILE A 634 23.08 -5.30 -14.89
N THR A 635 24.15 -5.30 -15.68
CA THR A 635 24.79 -6.55 -16.12
C THR A 635 25.82 -7.01 -15.07
N PRO A 636 25.90 -8.32 -14.75
CA PRO A 636 26.82 -8.81 -13.74
C PRO A 636 28.30 -8.43 -14.04
N PRO A 637 29.09 -8.00 -13.04
CA PRO A 637 28.74 -7.87 -11.62
C PRO A 637 27.99 -6.57 -11.27
N TYR A 638 28.36 -5.43 -11.86
CA TYR A 638 27.73 -4.10 -11.67
C TYR A 638 27.94 -3.17 -12.89
N THR A 639 28.00 -3.73 -14.10
CA THR A 639 28.24 -2.92 -15.31
C THR A 639 26.93 -2.36 -15.85
N VAL A 640 26.93 -1.06 -16.16
CA VAL A 640 25.75 -0.30 -16.63
C VAL A 640 26.07 0.48 -17.89
N THR A 641 25.07 0.68 -18.75
CA THR A 641 25.18 1.47 -19.98
C THR A 641 24.12 2.55 -19.99
N TYR A 642 24.53 3.81 -19.78
CA TYR A 642 23.62 4.95 -19.76
C TYR A 642 23.36 5.46 -21.18
N LYS A 643 22.10 5.75 -21.51
CA LYS A 643 21.68 6.35 -22.79
C LYS A 643 21.40 7.85 -22.68
N ASN A 644 20.97 8.30 -21.50
CA ASN A 644 20.59 9.68 -21.18
C ASN A 644 19.54 10.27 -22.12
N GLU A 645 18.56 9.45 -22.52
CA GLU A 645 17.42 9.90 -23.31
C GLU A 645 16.42 10.62 -22.41
N PHE A 646 15.79 11.67 -22.90
CA PHE A 646 14.74 12.34 -22.13
C PHE A 646 13.64 12.89 -23.01
N GLU A 647 12.45 13.03 -22.43
CA GLU A 647 11.26 13.50 -23.11
C GLU A 647 10.32 14.19 -22.12
N THR A 648 9.37 14.96 -22.66
CA THR A 648 8.27 15.54 -21.88
C THR A 648 6.98 14.83 -22.26
N ARG A 649 6.20 14.42 -21.27
CA ARG A 649 4.87 13.83 -21.46
C ARG A 649 3.80 14.70 -20.81
N TYR A 650 2.60 14.68 -21.41
CA TYR A 650 1.39 15.22 -20.82
C TYR A 650 0.31 14.14 -20.91
N ASN A 651 -0.30 13.74 -19.78
CA ASN A 651 -1.27 12.65 -19.70
C ASN A 651 -0.75 11.36 -20.37
N ASN A 652 0.49 10.97 -20.08
CA ASN A 652 1.19 9.84 -20.69
C ASN A 652 1.45 9.93 -22.21
N ILE A 653 1.18 11.07 -22.85
CA ILE A 653 1.43 11.30 -24.28
C ILE A 653 2.66 12.18 -24.47
N THR A 654 3.61 11.70 -25.27
CA THR A 654 4.85 12.43 -25.60
C THR A 654 4.56 13.73 -26.33
N GLN A 655 5.03 14.84 -25.75
CA GLN A 655 4.95 16.17 -26.33
C GLN A 655 6.23 16.50 -27.10
N THR A 656 7.39 16.22 -26.50
CA THR A 656 8.71 16.50 -27.07
C THR A 656 9.69 15.38 -26.73
N THR A 657 10.61 15.07 -27.64
CA THR A 657 11.67 14.06 -27.44
C THR A 657 13.03 14.73 -27.60
N ASN A 658 13.96 14.46 -26.68
CA ASN A 658 15.25 15.17 -26.55
C ASN A 658 15.11 16.68 -26.30
N GLU A 659 13.95 17.12 -25.81
CA GLU A 659 13.67 18.49 -25.39
C GLU A 659 12.76 18.46 -24.16
N LEU A 660 13.05 19.32 -23.18
CA LEU A 660 12.22 19.53 -22.00
C LEU A 660 11.29 20.71 -22.27
N LEU A 661 9.99 20.50 -22.08
CA LEU A 661 8.96 21.52 -22.23
C LEU A 661 8.27 21.74 -20.87
N GLU A 662 8.18 22.99 -20.45
CA GLU A 662 7.46 23.36 -19.23
C GLU A 662 5.96 23.44 -19.52
N VAL A 663 5.15 22.83 -18.65
CA VAL A 663 3.69 22.98 -18.68
C VAL A 663 3.29 23.92 -17.55
N LEU A 664 2.45 24.91 -17.86
CA LEU A 664 2.02 25.92 -16.91
C LEU A 664 0.65 25.58 -16.34
N ARG A 665 0.42 25.97 -15.09
CA ARG A 665 -0.91 25.89 -14.46
C ARG A 665 -1.88 26.77 -15.24
N THR A 666 -3.07 26.26 -15.47
CA THR A 666 -4.19 27.07 -15.96
C THR A 666 -4.90 27.65 -14.75
N ASN A 667 -5.08 28.98 -14.75
CA ASN A 667 -5.80 29.70 -13.71
C ASN A 667 -7.31 29.62 -13.92
#